data_AF-A0A2N2MHD5-F1
#
_entry.id   AF-A0A2N2MHD5-F1
#
_cell.length_a   1.000
_cell.length_b   1.000
_cell.length_c   1.000
_cell.angle_alpha   90.00
_cell.angle_beta   90.00
_cell.angle_gamma   90.00
#
_symmetry.space_group_name_H-M   'P 1'
#
loop_
_entity.id
_entity.type
_entity.pdbx_description
1 polymer ?
#
loop_
_entity_poly.entity_id
_entity_poly.type
_entity_poly.pdbx_seq_one_letter_code
_entity_poly.pdbx_strand_id
1 'polypeptide(L)'
;MSLPTSYQQASTKTANDLRTVAHSQEIRALSRLSLPEIDAVVDLTAQIVPAGNVPGMILSGLARIPAQRLPVHTMHQHINILFKGVEQILDRAAYGAFFAGPAAVIWGYQNLLKLAGKDPESSFPEGAWQFYVDYALREDTARHITETHGFDTLLEQHDIYLSEQDRITAWVMAAVSSLHQYEALLEIEWRERVATKLLRELTTSRPDAARYARLYREWEIQRPYRRDAEAARYDYPEYRHLKFDQFLAEPLRALPEGLHAEWRSRLEKAAASDLPAYQRQMSILSYLDPGPYGEARTSFHISDAQVGLVYRGEYHLMPVCAPGTSNLLDAETAREQVAALLAREPGTPANLMPFARMRRAAWPVLRRKLSPALLSNLQALNFAPILLNFDSRSQRLSLTDLRQAERGVGSHALTVFQTGKTFVFDQSHIFFDGILGAALAEILTNEALSWAVYLSTLPEVRPAAQAVFTTLNLSPAASDLDLCTKQPRVTVESGVETERILLKPCATLRRLFKQRNSQLQLTVNDLLVLYRAIHAAHYQPSAGLVSELESFASQGREQRALADSLRKNLDDSCAVNPSMLIPMDASRHSPRERLYPLCIEIPLAELDLLGLHQRVLQALRDYENTSGDRAQAYAEFDQLQRTYLASLAGFGIILNKWKEIAVQGQSASVGAIKMLAHMPVPLQRLLDKVPERFEVLNNLLKGREVFSNVGAVIPTSTLTRFVTAKDDNEQKQLAWGILTDARGFMRISLRDFRPHVAALHTFGRSDLARQVAQNYLDSYADGFNAYIRDLQRITIASRRTRFIKRASP
;
A
#
# COMPACT_ATOMS: atom_id res chain seq x y z
N MET A 1 8.86 -4.33 34.38
CA MET A 1 7.65 -4.62 35.17
C MET A 1 7.42 -6.13 35.19
N SER A 2 6.72 -6.67 36.18
CA SER A 2 6.28 -8.07 36.19
C SER A 2 5.07 -8.27 35.28
N LEU A 3 5.11 -9.27 34.40
CA LEU A 3 3.98 -9.64 33.54
C LEU A 3 2.76 -10.13 34.36
N PRO A 4 1.52 -9.91 33.91
CA PRO A 4 0.33 -10.40 34.61
C PRO A 4 0.31 -11.93 34.75
N THR A 5 -0.19 -12.44 35.87
CA THR A 5 -0.20 -13.89 36.18
C THR A 5 -0.94 -14.74 35.13
N SER A 6 -1.99 -14.18 34.51
CA SER A 6 -2.74 -14.81 33.41
C SER A 6 -1.91 -14.93 32.12
N TYR A 7 -1.09 -13.92 31.81
CA TYR A 7 -0.17 -13.92 30.66
C TYR A 7 0.90 -15.00 30.84
N GLN A 8 1.47 -15.12 32.05
CA GLN A 8 2.45 -16.16 32.38
C GLN A 8 1.88 -17.58 32.20
N GLN A 9 0.62 -17.83 32.56
CA GLN A 9 -0.05 -19.11 32.35
C GLN A 9 -0.28 -19.41 30.85
N ALA A 10 -0.80 -18.45 30.09
CA ALA A 10 -1.01 -18.59 28.66
C ALA A 10 0.30 -18.79 27.88
N SER A 11 1.38 -18.13 28.31
CA SER A 11 2.74 -18.28 27.77
C SER A 11 3.32 -19.67 28.09
N THR A 12 3.23 -20.11 29.36
CA THR A 12 3.70 -21.45 29.78
C THR A 12 3.06 -22.56 28.97
N LYS A 13 1.78 -22.41 28.60
CA LYS A 13 1.10 -23.37 27.73
C LYS A 13 1.67 -23.38 26.30
N THR A 14 1.78 -22.22 25.65
CA THR A 14 2.39 -22.15 24.31
C THR A 14 3.81 -22.73 24.31
N ALA A 15 4.59 -22.51 25.36
CA ALA A 15 5.96 -23.03 25.46
C ALA A 15 5.98 -24.56 25.44
N ASN A 16 5.06 -25.23 26.15
CA ASN A 16 5.00 -26.69 26.18
C ASN A 16 4.50 -27.30 24.85
N ASP A 17 3.51 -26.67 24.21
CA ASP A 17 3.03 -27.09 22.89
C ASP A 17 4.15 -26.93 21.83
N LEU A 18 4.89 -25.81 21.85
CA LEU A 18 6.03 -25.56 20.97
C LEU A 18 7.24 -26.45 21.26
N ARG A 19 7.55 -26.78 22.53
CA ARG A 19 8.60 -27.76 22.88
C ARG A 19 8.30 -29.11 22.24
N THR A 20 7.05 -29.56 22.32
CA THR A 20 6.61 -30.85 21.76
C THR A 20 6.90 -30.94 20.26
N VAL A 21 6.73 -29.84 19.51
CA VAL A 21 7.09 -29.75 18.08
C VAL A 21 8.61 -29.63 17.90
N ALA A 22 9.25 -28.68 18.58
CA ALA A 22 10.67 -28.34 18.36
C ALA A 22 11.65 -29.44 18.82
N HIS A 23 11.21 -30.35 19.69
CA HIS A 23 11.98 -31.52 20.14
C HIS A 23 11.84 -32.74 19.23
N SER A 24 11.07 -32.69 18.14
CA SER A 24 10.94 -33.81 17.19
C SER A 24 12.28 -34.20 16.55
N GLN A 25 12.44 -35.47 16.18
CA GLN A 25 13.66 -35.93 15.50
C GLN A 25 13.89 -35.23 14.16
N GLU A 26 12.83 -34.87 13.44
CA GLU A 26 12.93 -34.19 12.14
C GLU A 26 13.46 -32.75 12.29
N ILE A 27 12.96 -32.00 13.29
CA ILE A 27 13.47 -30.65 13.57
C ILE A 27 14.89 -30.71 14.15
N ARG A 28 15.20 -31.70 14.98
CA ARG A 28 16.58 -31.94 15.47
C ARG A 28 17.55 -32.32 14.35
N ALA A 29 17.10 -33.00 13.29
CA ALA A 29 17.92 -33.31 12.12
C ALA A 29 18.15 -32.12 11.17
N LEU A 30 17.21 -31.17 11.13
CA LEU A 30 17.28 -29.96 10.30
C LEU A 30 17.94 -28.76 11.00
N SER A 31 17.98 -28.77 12.34
CA SER A 31 18.55 -27.70 13.17
C SER A 31 20.06 -27.86 13.40
N ARG A 32 20.77 -26.73 13.53
CA ARG A 32 22.16 -26.67 14.02
C ARG A 32 22.29 -26.05 15.41
N LEU A 33 21.17 -25.82 16.09
CA LEU A 33 21.12 -25.29 17.45
C LEU A 33 21.27 -26.41 18.48
N SER A 34 21.86 -26.09 19.63
CA SER A 34 21.79 -26.96 20.81
C SER A 34 20.38 -26.95 21.43
N LEU A 35 20.04 -27.98 22.21
CA LEU A 35 18.73 -28.06 22.89
C LEU A 35 18.39 -26.80 23.71
N PRO A 36 19.31 -26.25 24.55
CA PRO A 36 19.05 -24.99 25.26
C PRO A 36 18.79 -23.79 24.35
N GLU A 37 19.40 -23.73 23.16
CA GLU A 37 19.14 -22.67 22.18
C GLU A 37 17.79 -22.86 21.47
N ILE A 38 17.30 -24.10 21.33
CA ILE A 38 15.95 -24.41 20.85
C ILE A 38 14.91 -24.03 21.91
N ASP A 39 15.11 -24.45 23.17
CA ASP A 39 14.20 -24.15 24.28
C ASP A 39 14.11 -22.63 24.53
N ALA A 40 15.22 -21.89 24.47
CA ALA A 40 15.22 -20.43 24.59
C ALA A 40 14.42 -19.74 23.47
N VAL A 41 14.48 -20.24 22.23
CA VAL A 41 13.64 -19.73 21.13
C VAL A 41 12.17 -20.09 21.36
N VAL A 42 11.87 -21.26 21.91
CA VAL A 42 10.50 -21.70 22.23
C VAL A 42 9.88 -20.85 23.34
N ASP A 43 10.56 -20.67 24.48
CA ASP A 43 10.05 -19.86 25.60
C ASP A 43 9.82 -18.40 25.18
N LEU A 44 10.72 -17.85 24.36
CA LEU A 44 10.56 -16.50 23.82
C LEU A 44 9.39 -16.40 22.81
N THR A 45 9.25 -17.38 21.92
CA THR A 45 8.10 -17.46 20.98
C THR A 45 6.78 -17.55 21.75
N ALA A 46 6.78 -18.27 22.87
CA ALA A 46 5.64 -18.43 23.75
C ALA A 46 5.33 -17.19 24.61
N GLN A 47 6.31 -16.32 24.85
CA GLN A 47 6.08 -15.00 25.45
C GLN A 47 5.43 -14.06 24.42
N ILE A 48 5.93 -14.04 23.18
CA ILE A 48 5.36 -13.21 22.09
C ILE A 48 3.94 -13.65 21.72
N VAL A 49 3.67 -14.96 21.75
CA VAL A 49 2.36 -15.54 21.43
C VAL A 49 1.82 -16.36 22.61
N PRO A 50 1.33 -15.72 23.68
CA PRO A 50 0.51 -16.42 24.66
C PRO A 50 -0.74 -16.93 23.95
N ALA A 51 -1.20 -18.15 24.27
CA ALA A 51 -2.36 -18.77 23.62
C ALA A 51 -3.72 -18.05 23.85
N GLY A 52 -3.71 -16.81 24.35
CA GLY A 52 -4.86 -15.92 24.50
C GLY A 52 -5.15 -14.99 23.31
N ASN A 53 -4.26 -14.88 22.31
CA ASN A 53 -4.58 -14.19 21.04
C ASN A 53 -5.14 -15.15 19.96
N VAL A 54 -5.32 -16.41 20.35
CA VAL A 54 -5.98 -17.47 19.58
C VAL A 54 -7.48 -17.22 19.27
N PRO A 55 -8.28 -16.43 20.03
CA PRO A 55 -9.69 -16.18 19.71
C PRO A 55 -9.94 -15.67 18.28
N GLY A 56 -9.13 -14.75 17.76
CA GLY A 56 -9.27 -14.27 16.37
C GLY A 56 -9.05 -15.38 15.33
N MET A 57 -8.04 -16.22 15.54
CA MET A 57 -7.77 -17.38 14.70
C MET A 57 -8.84 -18.47 14.83
N ILE A 58 -9.37 -18.71 16.04
CA ILE A 58 -10.45 -19.68 16.25
C ILE A 58 -11.79 -19.17 15.71
N LEU A 59 -12.08 -17.86 15.72
CA LEU A 59 -13.27 -17.33 15.04
C LEU A 59 -13.19 -17.55 13.52
N SER A 60 -12.02 -17.29 12.92
CA SER A 60 -11.73 -17.60 11.52
C SER A 60 -11.85 -19.10 11.21
N GLY A 61 -11.32 -19.96 12.10
CA GLY A 61 -11.39 -21.43 11.97
C GLY A 61 -12.79 -22.00 12.14
N LEU A 62 -13.51 -21.64 13.21
CA LEU A 62 -14.88 -22.08 13.49
C LEU A 62 -15.85 -21.65 12.38
N ALA A 63 -15.69 -20.45 11.82
CA ALA A 63 -16.51 -19.97 10.71
C ALA A 63 -16.35 -20.79 9.41
N ARG A 64 -15.25 -21.57 9.30
CA ARG A 64 -14.85 -22.39 8.15
C ARG A 64 -14.92 -23.91 8.39
N ILE A 65 -15.41 -24.39 9.55
CA ILE A 65 -15.56 -25.85 9.78
C ILE A 65 -16.58 -26.46 8.80
N PRO A 66 -16.21 -27.48 8.00
CA PRO A 66 -17.17 -28.19 7.16
C PRO A 66 -18.12 -29.06 7.98
N ALA A 67 -19.42 -28.90 7.73
CA ALA A 67 -20.47 -29.91 7.92
C ALA A 67 -20.68 -30.57 9.31
N GLN A 68 -20.06 -30.12 10.41
CA GLN A 68 -20.37 -30.63 11.76
C GLN A 68 -21.29 -29.71 12.56
N ARG A 69 -22.51 -30.20 12.86
CA ARG A 69 -23.49 -29.55 13.76
C ARG A 69 -23.09 -29.72 15.22
N LEU A 70 -22.23 -28.83 15.74
CA LEU A 70 -21.93 -28.78 17.17
C LEU A 70 -23.14 -28.27 17.99
N PRO A 71 -23.44 -28.84 19.17
CA PRO A 71 -24.49 -28.34 20.05
C PRO A 71 -24.25 -26.90 20.52
N VAL A 72 -25.32 -26.09 20.50
CA VAL A 72 -25.29 -24.65 20.80
C VAL A 72 -24.67 -24.35 22.17
N HIS A 73 -24.98 -25.15 23.20
CA HIS A 73 -24.43 -24.99 24.56
C HIS A 73 -22.89 -25.08 24.61
N THR A 74 -22.31 -26.08 23.95
CA THR A 74 -20.85 -26.29 23.89
C THR A 74 -20.16 -25.13 23.18
N MET A 75 -20.81 -24.60 22.13
CA MET A 75 -20.30 -23.43 21.41
C MET A 75 -20.30 -22.16 22.28
N HIS A 76 -21.36 -21.91 23.04
CA HIS A 76 -21.40 -20.80 24.01
C HIS A 76 -20.34 -20.94 25.12
N GLN A 77 -20.08 -22.16 25.62
CA GLN A 77 -18.99 -22.37 26.58
C GLN A 77 -17.62 -22.03 25.97
N HIS A 78 -17.34 -22.48 24.74
CA HIS A 78 -16.06 -22.20 24.09
C HIS A 78 -15.89 -20.70 23.78
N ILE A 79 -16.96 -20.03 23.32
CA ILE A 79 -16.98 -18.56 23.12
C ILE A 79 -16.70 -17.83 24.45
N ASN A 80 -17.42 -18.16 25.53
CA ASN A 80 -17.25 -17.52 26.84
C ASN A 80 -15.87 -17.80 27.47
N ILE A 81 -15.19 -18.88 27.11
CA ILE A 81 -13.80 -19.17 27.52
C ILE A 81 -12.81 -18.33 26.71
N LEU A 82 -13.02 -18.17 25.39
CA LEU A 82 -12.14 -17.41 24.50
C LEU A 82 -12.20 -15.89 24.74
N PHE A 83 -13.40 -15.33 24.98
CA PHE A 83 -13.57 -13.89 25.17
C PHE A 83 -13.34 -13.38 26.60
N LYS A 84 -13.08 -14.27 27.57
CA LYS A 84 -12.78 -13.89 28.96
C LYS A 84 -11.58 -12.95 29.13
N GLY A 85 -10.66 -12.92 28.17
CA GLY A 85 -9.57 -11.94 28.13
C GLY A 85 -10.01 -10.52 27.74
N VAL A 86 -11.09 -10.37 26.98
CA VAL A 86 -11.67 -9.07 26.60
C VAL A 86 -12.54 -8.51 27.73
N GLU A 87 -13.29 -9.39 28.41
CA GLU A 87 -14.10 -9.07 29.60
C GLU A 87 -13.25 -8.62 30.83
N GLN A 88 -11.92 -8.67 30.74
CA GLN A 88 -10.98 -8.17 31.75
C GLN A 88 -10.35 -6.81 31.40
N ILE A 89 -10.51 -6.33 30.16
CA ILE A 89 -9.95 -5.05 29.67
C ILE A 89 -11.05 -3.98 29.56
N LEU A 90 -12.29 -4.40 29.30
CA LEU A 90 -13.47 -3.54 29.25
C LEU A 90 -14.40 -3.85 30.43
N ASP A 91 -15.01 -2.82 31.02
CA ASP A 91 -16.04 -3.01 32.04
C ASP A 91 -17.19 -3.88 31.50
N ARG A 92 -17.73 -4.76 32.34
CA ARG A 92 -18.71 -5.80 31.96
C ARG A 92 -19.96 -5.23 31.31
N ALA A 93 -20.42 -4.06 31.75
CA ALA A 93 -21.55 -3.36 31.14
C ALA A 93 -21.22 -2.91 29.70
N ALA A 94 -20.02 -2.35 29.48
CA ALA A 94 -19.56 -1.92 28.16
C ALA A 94 -19.27 -3.11 27.22
N TYR A 95 -18.63 -4.17 27.73
CA TYR A 95 -18.42 -5.41 26.99
C TYR A 95 -19.75 -6.04 26.55
N GLY A 96 -20.72 -6.14 27.45
CA GLY A 96 -22.06 -6.65 27.14
C GLY A 96 -22.79 -5.82 26.06
N ALA A 97 -22.84 -4.49 26.23
CA ALA A 97 -23.60 -3.60 25.36
C ALA A 97 -22.96 -3.35 23.98
N PHE A 98 -21.62 -3.21 23.91
CA PHE A 98 -20.94 -2.75 22.70
C PHE A 98 -20.16 -3.84 21.94
N PHE A 99 -19.86 -4.98 22.58
CA PHE A 99 -19.09 -6.07 21.95
C PHE A 99 -19.91 -7.36 21.88
N ALA A 100 -20.27 -7.95 23.01
CA ALA A 100 -20.94 -9.25 23.06
C ALA A 100 -22.33 -9.22 22.39
N GLY A 101 -23.15 -8.21 22.71
CA GLY A 101 -24.47 -8.01 22.08
C GLY A 101 -24.39 -7.88 20.55
N PRO A 102 -23.68 -6.88 20.00
CA PRO A 102 -23.52 -6.72 18.56
C PRO A 102 -22.89 -7.93 17.87
N ALA A 103 -21.85 -8.55 18.45
CA ALA A 103 -21.23 -9.74 17.89
C ALA A 103 -22.20 -10.94 17.85
N ALA A 104 -23.00 -11.15 18.89
CA ALA A 104 -24.03 -12.20 18.92
C ALA A 104 -25.16 -11.94 17.90
N VAL A 105 -25.55 -10.68 17.70
CA VAL A 105 -26.54 -10.29 16.67
C VAL A 105 -26.00 -10.53 15.26
N ILE A 106 -24.76 -10.11 14.96
CA ILE A 106 -24.11 -10.36 13.66
C ILE A 106 -23.94 -11.87 13.44
N TRP A 107 -23.48 -12.61 14.44
CA TRP A 107 -23.32 -14.06 14.36
C TRP A 107 -24.67 -14.76 14.12
N GLY A 108 -25.73 -14.37 14.84
CA GLY A 108 -27.08 -14.88 14.62
C GLY A 108 -27.58 -14.58 13.19
N TYR A 109 -27.39 -13.34 12.72
CA TYR A 109 -27.75 -12.93 11.36
C TYR A 109 -26.98 -13.72 10.29
N GLN A 110 -25.67 -13.89 10.43
CA GLN A 110 -24.85 -14.67 9.50
C GLN A 110 -25.22 -16.17 9.50
N ASN A 111 -25.65 -16.73 10.64
CA ASN A 111 -26.17 -18.09 10.67
C ASN A 111 -27.56 -18.21 10.01
N LEU A 112 -28.44 -17.23 10.19
CA LEU A 112 -29.73 -17.16 9.46
C LEU A 112 -29.51 -17.03 7.94
N LEU A 113 -28.53 -16.24 7.50
CA LEU A 113 -28.13 -16.14 6.09
C LEU A 113 -27.60 -17.47 5.55
N LYS A 114 -26.70 -18.15 6.27
CA LYS A 114 -26.21 -19.49 5.90
C LYS A 114 -27.34 -20.53 5.84
N LEU A 115 -28.30 -20.50 6.77
CA LEU A 115 -29.50 -21.35 6.76
C LEU A 115 -30.44 -21.03 5.58
N ALA A 116 -30.46 -19.78 5.12
CA ALA A 116 -31.15 -19.35 3.90
C ALA A 116 -30.32 -19.56 2.61
N GLY A 117 -29.25 -20.37 2.67
CA GLY A 117 -28.42 -20.71 1.50
C GLY A 117 -27.49 -19.60 1.00
N LYS A 118 -27.34 -18.49 1.74
CA LYS A 118 -26.45 -17.38 1.36
C LYS A 118 -25.04 -17.61 1.92
N ASP A 119 -24.11 -17.91 1.04
CA ASP A 119 -22.67 -17.93 1.31
C ASP A 119 -22.14 -16.50 1.53
N PRO A 120 -21.40 -16.21 2.63
CA PRO A 120 -20.68 -14.95 2.77
C PRO A 120 -19.71 -14.62 1.63
N GLU A 121 -19.08 -15.61 0.98
CA GLU A 121 -18.17 -15.35 -0.14
C GLU A 121 -18.91 -14.82 -1.38
N SER A 122 -20.20 -15.13 -1.55
CA SER A 122 -21.02 -14.61 -2.68
C SER A 122 -21.47 -13.15 -2.50
N SER A 123 -21.22 -12.52 -1.35
CA SER A 123 -21.26 -11.04 -1.24
C SER A 123 -20.12 -10.34 -1.97
N PHE A 124 -19.06 -11.08 -2.34
CA PHE A 124 -17.80 -10.51 -2.84
C PHE A 124 -17.46 -11.06 -4.24
N PRO A 125 -18.31 -10.84 -5.27
CA PRO A 125 -18.05 -11.31 -6.63
C PRO A 125 -16.74 -10.73 -7.20
N GLU A 126 -16.38 -9.53 -6.76
CA GLU A 126 -15.16 -8.78 -7.11
C GLU A 126 -14.13 -8.80 -5.96
N GLY A 127 -14.16 -9.84 -5.11
CA GLY A 127 -13.23 -9.99 -3.99
C GLY A 127 -13.54 -9.10 -2.77
N ALA A 128 -13.02 -9.50 -1.60
CA ALA A 128 -13.34 -8.85 -0.34
C ALA A 128 -12.67 -7.46 -0.21
N TRP A 129 -11.53 -7.26 -0.89
CA TRP A 129 -10.85 -5.95 -0.89
C TRP A 129 -11.67 -4.89 -1.63
N GLN A 130 -12.26 -5.20 -2.80
CA GLN A 130 -13.00 -4.21 -3.59
C GLN A 130 -14.10 -3.55 -2.75
N PHE A 131 -14.91 -4.37 -2.07
CA PHE A 131 -15.92 -3.91 -1.13
C PHE A 131 -15.35 -2.96 -0.06
N TYR A 132 -14.22 -3.30 0.56
CA TYR A 132 -13.56 -2.43 1.55
C TYR A 132 -13.15 -1.08 0.95
N VAL A 133 -12.58 -1.07 -0.26
CA VAL A 133 -12.12 0.17 -0.88
C VAL A 133 -13.29 1.09 -1.25
N ASP A 134 -14.37 0.53 -1.80
CA ASP A 134 -15.56 1.29 -2.22
C ASP A 134 -16.35 1.91 -1.05
N TYR A 135 -16.15 1.43 0.20
CA TYR A 135 -16.78 2.00 1.39
C TYR A 135 -15.84 2.81 2.32
N ALA A 136 -14.53 2.51 2.39
CA ALA A 136 -13.59 3.10 3.36
C ALA A 136 -12.33 3.76 2.77
N LEU A 137 -12.17 3.80 1.45
CA LEU A 137 -11.08 4.46 0.75
C LEU A 137 -11.67 5.39 -0.34
N ARG A 138 -12.60 6.24 0.08
CA ARG A 138 -13.38 7.11 -0.79
C ARG A 138 -12.86 8.55 -0.81
N GLU A 139 -12.37 9.01 0.34
CA GLU A 139 -12.01 10.41 0.53
C GLU A 139 -10.74 10.79 -0.23
N ASP A 140 -10.46 12.08 -0.41
CA ASP A 140 -9.30 12.52 -1.20
C ASP A 140 -7.94 12.04 -0.66
N THR A 141 -7.88 11.66 0.61
CA THR A 141 -6.71 11.03 1.22
C THR A 141 -6.45 9.62 0.67
N ALA A 142 -7.48 8.95 0.16
CA ALA A 142 -7.45 7.59 -0.38
C ALA A 142 -6.90 7.50 -1.82
N ARG A 143 -5.87 8.30 -2.12
CA ARG A 143 -5.19 8.34 -3.42
C ARG A 143 -3.70 8.06 -3.24
N HIS A 144 -3.16 7.17 -4.07
CA HIS A 144 -1.71 6.89 -4.18
C HIS A 144 -1.10 7.85 -5.21
N ILE A 145 0.21 8.05 -5.17
CA ILE A 145 0.93 8.91 -6.11
C ILE A 145 2.22 8.23 -6.55
N THR A 146 2.52 8.25 -7.85
CA THR A 146 3.81 7.81 -8.40
C THR A 146 4.42 8.86 -9.31
N GLU A 147 5.76 8.92 -9.39
CA GLU A 147 6.48 9.79 -10.34
C GLU A 147 7.34 8.95 -11.28
N THR A 148 7.27 9.21 -12.59
CA THR A 148 8.19 8.70 -13.60
C THR A 148 9.02 9.83 -14.22
N HIS A 149 10.27 9.54 -14.57
CA HIS A 149 11.14 10.46 -15.33
C HIS A 149 11.35 10.03 -16.80
N GLY A 150 10.74 8.91 -17.21
CA GLY A 150 11.10 8.18 -18.43
C GLY A 150 10.94 8.96 -19.72
N PHE A 151 9.80 9.65 -19.89
CA PHE A 151 9.46 10.40 -21.09
C PHE A 151 10.56 11.41 -21.44
N ASP A 152 10.81 12.38 -20.56
CA ASP A 152 11.84 13.41 -20.78
C ASP A 152 13.25 12.84 -20.84
N THR A 153 13.57 11.87 -19.98
CA THR A 153 14.92 11.28 -19.91
C THR A 153 15.29 10.52 -21.18
N LEU A 154 14.35 9.81 -21.80
CA LEU A 154 14.62 9.03 -23.01
C LEU A 154 14.60 9.91 -24.27
N LEU A 155 13.82 10.99 -24.30
CA LEU A 155 13.92 12.02 -25.35
C LEU A 155 15.27 12.74 -25.28
N GLU A 156 15.72 13.16 -24.08
CA GLU A 156 17.04 13.76 -23.85
C GLU A 156 18.20 12.80 -24.18
N GLN A 157 18.03 11.48 -24.03
CA GLN A 157 19.05 10.47 -24.38
C GLN A 157 19.14 10.14 -25.87
N HIS A 158 18.16 10.58 -26.68
CA HIS A 158 18.10 10.31 -28.12
C HIS A 158 18.11 11.59 -28.97
N ASP A 159 18.43 12.74 -28.37
CA ASP A 159 18.42 14.08 -28.99
C ASP A 159 17.08 14.42 -29.69
N ILE A 160 15.96 13.91 -29.15
CA ILE A 160 14.61 14.14 -29.71
C ILE A 160 13.98 15.36 -29.04
N TYR A 161 13.77 16.41 -29.83
CA TYR A 161 13.10 17.64 -29.39
C TYR A 161 11.66 17.67 -29.89
N LEU A 162 10.71 17.95 -28.98
CA LEU A 162 9.28 18.07 -29.29
C LEU A 162 8.82 19.52 -29.16
N SER A 163 7.81 19.92 -29.92
CA SER A 163 7.00 21.09 -29.61
C SER A 163 6.13 20.85 -28.36
N GLU A 164 5.61 21.93 -27.75
CA GLU A 164 4.60 21.83 -26.67
C GLU A 164 3.36 21.04 -27.14
N GLN A 165 2.97 21.24 -28.39
CA GLN A 165 1.87 20.52 -29.04
C GLN A 165 2.14 19.02 -29.18
N ASP A 166 3.30 18.63 -29.72
CA ASP A 166 3.64 17.22 -29.90
C ASP A 166 3.78 16.51 -28.55
N ARG A 167 4.31 17.21 -27.55
CA ARG A 167 4.39 16.73 -26.17
C ARG A 167 3.01 16.48 -25.56
N ILE A 168 2.06 17.40 -25.73
CA ILE A 168 0.68 17.21 -25.26
C ILE A 168 0.00 16.08 -26.05
N THR A 169 0.14 16.08 -27.38
CA THR A 169 -0.44 15.06 -28.27
C THR A 169 0.06 13.67 -27.92
N ALA A 170 1.34 13.49 -27.61
CA ALA A 170 1.92 12.21 -27.21
C ALA A 170 1.24 11.60 -25.97
N TRP A 171 0.90 12.44 -24.98
CA TRP A 171 0.21 11.99 -23.77
C TRP A 171 -1.30 11.82 -23.96
N VAL A 172 -1.93 12.66 -24.79
CA VAL A 172 -3.32 12.44 -25.23
C VAL A 172 -3.44 11.09 -25.93
N MET A 173 -2.57 10.81 -26.90
CA MET A 173 -2.56 9.54 -27.63
C MET A 173 -2.22 8.35 -26.73
N ALA A 174 -1.28 8.48 -25.79
CA ALA A 174 -1.02 7.43 -24.80
C ALA A 174 -2.25 7.11 -23.93
N ALA A 175 -3.01 8.13 -23.52
CA ALA A 175 -4.26 7.95 -22.77
C ALA A 175 -5.36 7.31 -23.64
N VAL A 176 -5.52 7.74 -24.90
CA VAL A 176 -6.44 7.14 -25.88
C VAL A 176 -6.10 5.67 -26.13
N SER A 177 -4.87 5.34 -26.54
CA SER A 177 -4.42 3.97 -26.77
C SER A 177 -4.57 3.10 -25.53
N SER A 178 -4.23 3.61 -24.35
CA SER A 178 -4.35 2.85 -23.10
C SER A 178 -5.79 2.58 -22.68
N LEU A 179 -6.76 3.43 -23.06
CA LEU A 179 -8.18 3.21 -22.80
C LEU A 179 -8.78 2.17 -23.75
N HIS A 180 -8.39 2.18 -25.03
CA HIS A 180 -8.78 1.14 -26.00
C HIS A 180 -8.15 -0.23 -25.66
N GLN A 181 -6.88 -0.25 -25.24
CA GLN A 181 -6.15 -1.48 -24.90
C GLN A 181 -6.42 -1.98 -23.47
N TYR A 182 -7.20 -1.25 -22.65
CA TYR A 182 -7.24 -1.48 -21.19
C TYR A 182 -7.73 -2.88 -20.80
N GLU A 183 -8.72 -3.42 -21.52
CA GLU A 183 -9.28 -4.75 -21.23
C GLU A 183 -8.29 -5.88 -21.53
N ALA A 184 -7.46 -5.73 -22.57
CA ALA A 184 -6.37 -6.64 -22.90
C ALA A 184 -5.17 -6.50 -21.94
N LEU A 185 -4.89 -5.27 -21.45
CA LEU A 185 -3.91 -5.05 -20.38
C LEU A 185 -4.30 -5.78 -19.09
N LEU A 186 -5.59 -5.79 -18.75
CA LEU A 186 -6.11 -6.55 -17.60
C LEU A 186 -6.07 -8.06 -17.84
N GLU A 187 -6.37 -8.53 -19.06
CA GLU A 187 -6.26 -9.95 -19.41
C GLU A 187 -4.83 -10.48 -19.20
N ILE A 188 -3.81 -9.83 -19.76
CA ILE A 188 -2.44 -10.33 -19.62
C ILE A 188 -1.94 -10.25 -18.16
N GLU A 189 -2.37 -9.24 -17.40
CA GLU A 189 -2.06 -9.11 -15.96
C GLU A 189 -2.64 -10.26 -15.12
N TRP A 190 -3.90 -10.64 -15.41
CA TRP A 190 -4.59 -11.79 -14.85
C TRP A 190 -3.94 -13.11 -15.29
N ARG A 191 -3.65 -13.26 -16.58
CA ARG A 191 -3.08 -14.47 -17.21
C ARG A 191 -1.70 -14.79 -16.64
N GLU A 192 -0.85 -13.78 -16.43
CA GLU A 192 0.45 -13.90 -15.76
C GLU A 192 0.36 -14.59 -14.39
N ARG A 193 -0.65 -14.20 -13.59
CA ARG A 193 -0.86 -14.71 -12.23
C ARG A 193 -1.52 -16.07 -12.22
N VAL A 194 -2.59 -16.26 -12.99
CA VAL A 194 -3.36 -17.52 -12.98
C VAL A 194 -2.55 -18.66 -13.62
N ALA A 195 -1.85 -18.40 -14.73
CA ALA A 195 -0.98 -19.41 -15.35
C ALA A 195 0.11 -19.90 -14.39
N THR A 196 0.85 -18.99 -13.74
CA THR A 196 1.93 -19.36 -12.81
C THR A 196 1.42 -19.95 -11.49
N LYS A 197 0.27 -19.48 -10.98
CA LYS A 197 -0.46 -20.09 -9.85
C LYS A 197 -0.81 -21.55 -10.13
N LEU A 198 -1.45 -21.83 -11.27
CA LEU A 198 -1.88 -23.18 -11.64
C LEU A 198 -0.70 -24.12 -11.82
N LEU A 199 0.41 -23.65 -12.40
CA LEU A 199 1.66 -24.42 -12.50
C LEU A 199 2.20 -24.79 -11.12
N ARG A 200 2.32 -23.83 -10.20
CA ARG A 200 2.75 -24.09 -8.81
C ARG A 200 1.85 -25.15 -8.15
N GLU A 201 0.54 -25.00 -8.26
CA GLU A 201 -0.42 -25.87 -7.59
C GLU A 201 -0.38 -27.31 -8.14
N LEU A 202 -0.38 -27.49 -9.47
CA LEU A 202 -0.30 -28.80 -10.13
C LEU A 202 1.04 -29.52 -9.92
N THR A 203 2.12 -28.79 -9.63
CA THR A 203 3.46 -29.36 -9.47
C THR A 203 3.90 -29.54 -8.01
N THR A 204 3.07 -29.15 -7.03
CA THR A 204 3.38 -29.19 -5.59
C THR A 204 3.98 -30.52 -5.09
N SER A 205 3.54 -31.65 -5.64
CA SER A 205 3.98 -33.00 -5.24
C SER A 205 5.21 -33.53 -6.00
N ARG A 206 5.79 -32.75 -6.92
CA ARG A 206 6.91 -33.19 -7.76
C ARG A 206 8.28 -32.82 -7.17
N PRO A 207 9.36 -33.55 -7.49
CA PRO A 207 10.72 -33.20 -7.07
C PRO A 207 11.18 -31.80 -7.52
N ASP A 208 10.63 -31.29 -8.62
CA ASP A 208 10.93 -29.98 -9.21
C ASP A 208 9.93 -28.87 -8.80
N ALA A 209 9.03 -29.11 -7.82
CA ALA A 209 8.04 -28.12 -7.33
C ALA A 209 8.65 -26.75 -6.98
N ALA A 210 9.86 -26.74 -6.41
CA ALA A 210 10.60 -25.53 -6.02
C ALA A 210 11.04 -24.63 -7.20
N ARG A 211 10.96 -25.12 -8.45
CA ARG A 211 11.12 -24.35 -9.68
C ARG A 211 9.83 -23.60 -10.01
N TYR A 212 8.73 -24.32 -10.19
CA TYR A 212 7.42 -23.73 -10.54
C TYR A 212 6.93 -22.73 -9.48
N ALA A 213 7.21 -22.99 -8.20
CA ALA A 213 6.89 -22.08 -7.10
C ALA A 213 7.56 -20.69 -7.20
N ARG A 214 8.63 -20.53 -7.99
CA ARG A 214 9.32 -19.25 -8.21
C ARG A 214 8.96 -18.55 -9.51
N LEU A 215 8.30 -19.22 -10.47
CA LEU A 215 8.10 -18.69 -11.83
C LEU A 215 7.49 -17.28 -11.86
N TYR A 216 6.48 -16.99 -11.03
CA TYR A 216 5.91 -15.64 -10.98
C TYR A 216 6.95 -14.59 -10.55
N ARG A 217 7.83 -14.90 -9.58
CA ARG A 217 8.89 -13.99 -9.16
C ARG A 217 10.02 -13.87 -10.18
N GLU A 218 10.31 -14.95 -10.90
CA GLU A 218 11.27 -14.96 -12.00
C GLU A 218 10.73 -14.17 -13.22
N TRP A 219 9.41 -14.14 -13.44
CA TRP A 219 8.75 -13.25 -14.39
C TRP A 219 8.76 -11.78 -13.95
N GLU A 220 8.40 -11.46 -12.69
CA GLU A 220 8.38 -10.08 -12.16
C GLU A 220 9.69 -9.30 -12.37
N ILE A 221 10.83 -10.00 -12.44
CA ILE A 221 12.17 -9.39 -12.60
C ILE A 221 12.47 -9.01 -14.06
N GLN A 222 11.82 -9.66 -15.04
CA GLN A 222 12.09 -9.51 -16.47
C GLN A 222 10.86 -9.07 -17.30
N ARG A 223 9.69 -8.93 -16.67
CA ARG A 223 8.45 -8.47 -17.32
C ARG A 223 8.71 -7.13 -18.04
N PRO A 224 8.42 -7.04 -19.36
CA PRO A 224 8.57 -5.78 -20.08
C PRO A 224 7.52 -4.77 -19.63
N TYR A 225 7.91 -3.50 -19.62
CA TYR A 225 7.01 -2.34 -19.45
C TYR A 225 6.99 -1.42 -20.69
N ARG A 226 7.71 -1.82 -21.74
CA ARG A 226 7.82 -1.15 -23.05
C ARG A 226 8.02 -2.18 -24.15
N ARG A 227 7.69 -1.82 -25.40
CA ARG A 227 8.00 -2.62 -26.59
C ARG A 227 9.50 -2.56 -26.92
N ASP A 228 10.08 -3.65 -27.42
CA ASP A 228 11.41 -3.64 -28.04
C ASP A 228 11.32 -2.98 -29.43
N ALA A 229 12.43 -2.45 -29.97
CA ALA A 229 12.42 -1.74 -31.26
C ALA A 229 11.87 -2.58 -32.44
N GLU A 230 12.13 -3.88 -32.45
CA GLU A 230 11.64 -4.82 -33.48
C GLU A 230 10.15 -5.19 -33.32
N ALA A 231 9.51 -4.78 -32.22
CA ALA A 231 8.13 -5.11 -31.88
C ALA A 231 7.08 -4.08 -32.35
N ALA A 232 7.47 -3.12 -33.22
CA ALA A 232 6.59 -2.05 -33.71
C ALA A 232 5.29 -2.53 -34.40
N ARG A 233 5.23 -3.80 -34.83
CA ARG A 233 4.03 -4.43 -35.44
C ARG A 233 2.99 -4.97 -34.44
N TYR A 234 3.28 -4.90 -33.14
CA TYR A 234 2.39 -5.36 -32.07
C TYR A 234 1.94 -4.17 -31.22
N ASP A 235 0.75 -4.26 -30.64
CA ASP A 235 0.44 -3.43 -29.48
C ASP A 235 1.20 -3.89 -28.23
N TYR A 236 1.13 -3.12 -27.14
CA TYR A 236 1.85 -3.47 -25.92
C TYR A 236 1.25 -4.70 -25.17
N PRO A 237 -0.09 -4.86 -25.02
CA PRO A 237 -0.71 -6.11 -24.58
C PRO A 237 -0.22 -7.38 -25.32
N GLU A 238 -0.31 -7.41 -26.65
CA GLU A 238 0.11 -8.51 -27.52
C GLU A 238 1.60 -8.84 -27.33
N TYR A 239 2.44 -7.81 -27.33
CA TYR A 239 3.87 -7.95 -27.13
C TYR A 239 4.21 -8.54 -25.75
N ARG A 240 3.52 -8.10 -24.70
CA ARG A 240 3.67 -8.63 -23.34
C ARG A 240 3.18 -10.08 -23.25
N HIS A 241 2.09 -10.42 -23.92
CA HIS A 241 1.60 -11.80 -24.06
C HIS A 241 2.63 -12.70 -24.74
N LEU A 242 3.20 -12.26 -25.87
CA LEU A 242 4.25 -12.98 -26.60
C LEU A 242 5.48 -13.26 -25.73
N LYS A 243 5.96 -12.25 -24.98
CA LYS A 243 7.11 -12.41 -24.07
C LYS A 243 6.80 -13.33 -22.89
N PHE A 244 5.56 -13.34 -22.39
CA PHE A 244 5.14 -14.23 -21.31
C PHE A 244 5.01 -15.70 -21.78
N ASP A 245 4.48 -15.94 -22.99
CA ASP A 245 4.46 -17.29 -23.58
C ASP A 245 5.88 -17.81 -23.83
N GLN A 246 6.79 -16.96 -24.32
CA GLN A 246 8.21 -17.29 -24.47
C GLN A 246 8.86 -17.67 -23.12
N PHE A 247 8.55 -16.95 -22.04
CA PHE A 247 9.01 -17.27 -20.69
C PHE A 247 8.47 -18.63 -20.18
N LEU A 248 7.19 -18.94 -20.42
CA LEU A 248 6.60 -20.21 -20.00
C LEU A 248 6.95 -21.41 -20.89
N ALA A 249 7.43 -21.20 -22.12
CA ALA A 249 7.63 -22.27 -23.11
C ALA A 249 8.57 -23.40 -22.66
N GLU A 250 9.60 -23.11 -21.86
CA GLU A 250 10.54 -24.11 -21.33
C GLU A 250 9.98 -24.82 -20.08
N PRO A 251 9.46 -24.11 -19.05
CA PRO A 251 8.71 -24.74 -17.95
C PRO A 251 7.55 -25.64 -18.40
N LEU A 252 6.79 -25.24 -19.43
CA LEU A 252 5.68 -26.04 -19.97
C LEU A 252 6.17 -27.30 -20.68
N ARG A 253 7.26 -27.21 -21.46
CA ARG A 253 7.88 -28.36 -22.14
C ARG A 253 8.45 -29.40 -21.17
N ALA A 254 8.77 -29.00 -19.93
CA ALA A 254 9.25 -29.90 -18.88
C ALA A 254 8.12 -30.67 -18.14
N LEU A 255 6.84 -30.37 -18.42
CA LEU A 255 5.71 -31.08 -17.84
C LEU A 255 5.39 -32.38 -18.59
N PRO A 256 5.00 -33.46 -17.88
CA PRO A 256 4.29 -34.58 -18.49
C PRO A 256 3.00 -34.11 -19.17
N GLU A 257 2.69 -34.71 -20.32
CA GLU A 257 1.56 -34.33 -21.18
C GLU A 257 0.22 -34.20 -20.42
N GLY A 258 -0.09 -35.15 -19.53
CA GLY A 258 -1.30 -35.09 -18.71
C GLY A 258 -1.37 -33.88 -17.75
N LEU A 259 -0.24 -33.44 -17.18
CA LEU A 259 -0.20 -32.22 -16.35
C LEU A 259 -0.26 -30.95 -17.21
N HIS A 260 0.29 -30.98 -18.42
CA HIS A 260 0.18 -29.89 -19.38
C HIS A 260 -1.26 -29.71 -19.89
N ALA A 261 -1.96 -30.81 -20.16
CA ALA A 261 -3.37 -30.81 -20.55
C ALA A 261 -4.28 -30.33 -19.42
N GLU A 262 -4.06 -30.82 -18.19
CA GLU A 262 -4.78 -30.37 -16.99
C GLU A 262 -4.54 -28.88 -16.69
N TRP A 263 -3.30 -28.39 -16.84
CA TRP A 263 -2.98 -26.97 -16.71
C TRP A 263 -3.75 -26.11 -17.71
N ARG A 264 -3.75 -26.51 -19.00
CA ARG A 264 -4.48 -25.80 -20.06
C ARG A 264 -5.98 -25.75 -19.75
N SER A 265 -6.59 -26.91 -19.47
CA SER A 265 -8.02 -27.03 -19.13
C SER A 265 -8.43 -26.16 -17.92
N ARG A 266 -7.59 -26.11 -16.88
CA ARG A 266 -7.83 -25.21 -15.73
C ARG A 266 -7.69 -23.73 -16.08
N LEU A 267 -6.75 -23.35 -16.94
CA LEU A 267 -6.57 -21.97 -17.36
C LEU A 267 -7.73 -21.49 -18.25
N GLU A 268 -8.16 -22.31 -19.21
CA GLU A 268 -9.33 -22.07 -20.07
C GLU A 268 -10.61 -21.92 -19.23
N LYS A 269 -10.82 -22.83 -18.27
CA LYS A 269 -11.96 -22.77 -17.35
C LYS A 269 -11.95 -21.50 -16.47
N ALA A 270 -10.78 -21.13 -15.94
CA ALA A 270 -10.62 -19.92 -15.13
C ALA A 270 -10.81 -18.64 -15.96
N ALA A 271 -10.41 -18.64 -17.24
CA ALA A 271 -10.66 -17.51 -18.14
C ALA A 271 -12.16 -17.35 -18.42
N ALA A 272 -12.90 -18.46 -18.56
CA ALA A 272 -14.36 -18.41 -18.72
C ALA A 272 -15.11 -17.95 -17.47
N SER A 273 -14.61 -18.20 -16.25
CA SER A 273 -15.31 -17.86 -14.99
C SER A 273 -14.84 -16.57 -14.30
N ASP A 274 -13.52 -16.35 -14.24
CA ASP A 274 -12.93 -15.38 -13.30
C ASP A 274 -12.48 -14.09 -14.00
N LEU A 275 -11.97 -14.20 -15.23
CA LEU A 275 -11.44 -13.06 -15.99
C LEU A 275 -12.49 -11.94 -16.23
N PRO A 276 -13.74 -12.23 -16.66
CA PRO A 276 -14.74 -11.18 -16.86
C PRO A 276 -15.14 -10.44 -15.57
N ALA A 277 -15.04 -11.11 -14.41
CA ALA A 277 -15.26 -10.46 -13.11
C ALA A 277 -14.08 -9.54 -12.74
N TYR A 278 -12.85 -10.01 -12.97
CA TYR A 278 -11.64 -9.20 -12.78
C TYR A 278 -11.60 -7.98 -13.72
N GLN A 279 -11.98 -8.13 -15.00
CA GLN A 279 -12.05 -7.01 -15.94
C GLN A 279 -13.06 -5.94 -15.51
N ARG A 280 -14.27 -6.31 -15.08
CA ARG A 280 -15.25 -5.35 -14.52
C ARG A 280 -14.73 -4.64 -13.28
N GLN A 281 -14.17 -5.40 -12.33
CA GLN A 281 -13.60 -4.88 -11.08
C GLN A 281 -12.46 -3.87 -11.33
N MET A 282 -11.62 -4.11 -12.33
CA MET A 282 -10.40 -3.34 -12.54
C MET A 282 -10.52 -2.27 -13.64
N SER A 283 -11.60 -2.29 -14.43
CA SER A 283 -11.86 -1.33 -15.50
C SER A 283 -11.96 0.11 -15.01
N ILE A 284 -11.30 1.00 -15.75
CA ILE A 284 -11.39 2.47 -15.60
C ILE A 284 -12.38 3.12 -16.57
N LEU A 285 -13.10 2.35 -17.40
CA LEU A 285 -14.21 2.85 -18.22
C LEU A 285 -15.49 3.00 -17.36
N SER A 286 -15.33 3.72 -16.24
CA SER A 286 -16.37 4.00 -15.27
C SER A 286 -16.00 5.21 -14.40
N TYR A 287 -17.02 5.88 -13.86
CA TYR A 287 -16.85 6.94 -12.86
C TYR A 287 -17.41 6.52 -11.51
N LEU A 288 -17.01 7.23 -10.45
CA LEU A 288 -17.53 7.01 -9.10
C LEU A 288 -18.66 7.99 -8.79
N ASP A 289 -19.87 7.47 -8.62
CA ASP A 289 -21.01 8.20 -8.11
C ASP A 289 -21.03 8.14 -6.57
N PRO A 290 -20.85 9.28 -5.86
CA PRO A 290 -20.77 9.29 -4.41
C PRO A 290 -22.15 9.11 -3.80
N GLY A 291 -22.46 7.87 -3.41
CA GLY A 291 -23.53 7.60 -2.48
C GLY A 291 -23.24 8.20 -1.10
N PRO A 292 -24.25 8.36 -0.23
CA PRO A 292 -24.05 8.91 1.12
C PRO A 292 -23.33 7.93 2.07
N TYR A 293 -22.81 6.80 1.58
CA TYR A 293 -22.27 5.70 2.40
C TYR A 293 -21.10 4.95 1.73
N GLY A 294 -21.25 4.56 0.46
CA GLY A 294 -20.17 4.05 -0.40
C GLY A 294 -20.14 4.79 -1.73
N GLU A 295 -19.11 4.56 -2.53
CA GLU A 295 -19.10 4.89 -3.96
C GLU A 295 -19.90 3.85 -4.74
N ALA A 296 -20.63 4.28 -5.78
CA ALA A 296 -21.19 3.39 -6.79
C ALA A 296 -20.38 3.58 -8.08
N ARG A 297 -19.77 2.50 -8.58
CA ARG A 297 -19.06 2.53 -9.87
C ARG A 297 -20.09 2.47 -11.00
N THR A 298 -20.09 3.47 -11.88
CA THR A 298 -20.97 3.54 -13.06
C THR A 298 -20.16 3.42 -14.32
N SER A 299 -20.23 2.26 -14.98
CA SER A 299 -19.55 1.98 -16.24
C SER A 299 -20.20 2.70 -17.43
N PHE A 300 -19.39 3.04 -18.41
CA PHE A 300 -19.79 3.63 -19.69
C PHE A 300 -19.08 2.93 -20.85
N HIS A 301 -19.53 3.14 -22.09
CA HIS A 301 -18.93 2.51 -23.26
C HIS A 301 -17.72 3.33 -23.76
N ILE A 302 -16.80 2.70 -24.51
CA ILE A 302 -15.59 3.37 -25.04
C ILE A 302 -15.95 4.54 -25.99
N SER A 303 -17.11 4.48 -26.67
CA SER A 303 -17.65 5.58 -27.48
C SER A 303 -17.93 6.87 -26.69
N ASP A 304 -18.23 6.73 -25.41
CA ASP A 304 -18.64 7.83 -24.54
C ASP A 304 -17.39 8.48 -23.89
N ALA A 305 -16.31 7.70 -23.80
CA ALA A 305 -15.10 8.05 -23.08
C ALA A 305 -14.32 9.20 -23.73
N GLN A 306 -13.71 10.01 -22.88
CA GLN A 306 -12.92 11.19 -23.23
C GLN A 306 -11.54 11.10 -22.54
N VAL A 307 -10.55 11.82 -23.07
CA VAL A 307 -9.40 12.28 -22.28
C VAL A 307 -9.70 13.71 -21.83
N GLY A 308 -9.57 13.97 -20.53
CA GLY A 308 -9.63 15.34 -20.01
C GLY A 308 -8.24 15.98 -20.06
N LEU A 309 -8.13 17.18 -20.62
CA LEU A 309 -6.92 17.98 -20.69
C LEU A 309 -7.12 19.28 -19.90
N VAL A 310 -6.29 19.51 -18.89
CA VAL A 310 -6.24 20.75 -18.10
C VAL A 310 -5.05 21.58 -18.58
N TYR A 311 -5.31 22.79 -19.05
CA TYR A 311 -4.31 23.70 -19.60
C TYR A 311 -4.72 25.17 -19.41
N ARG A 312 -3.78 26.00 -18.93
CA ARG A 312 -4.00 27.38 -18.47
C ARG A 312 -5.13 27.49 -17.42
N GLY A 313 -5.34 26.43 -16.64
CA GLY A 313 -6.44 26.29 -15.69
C GLY A 313 -7.83 26.03 -16.29
N GLU A 314 -7.97 25.96 -17.61
CA GLU A 314 -9.20 25.51 -18.29
C GLU A 314 -9.23 23.98 -18.42
N TYR A 315 -10.42 23.40 -18.59
CA TYR A 315 -10.63 21.97 -18.77
C TYR A 315 -11.27 21.70 -20.14
N HIS A 316 -10.67 20.80 -20.91
CA HIS A 316 -11.16 20.39 -22.23
C HIS A 316 -11.34 18.87 -22.27
N LEU A 317 -12.36 18.39 -22.96
CA LEU A 317 -12.62 16.97 -23.21
C LEU A 317 -12.35 16.66 -24.69
N MET A 318 -11.51 15.68 -24.96
CA MET A 318 -11.24 15.16 -26.31
C MET A 318 -11.73 13.70 -26.39
N PRO A 319 -12.50 13.30 -27.43
CA PRO A 319 -13.03 11.95 -27.52
C PRO A 319 -11.92 10.92 -27.75
N VAL A 320 -12.06 9.72 -27.20
CA VAL A 320 -11.09 8.63 -27.46
C VAL A 320 -11.34 7.90 -28.79
N CYS A 321 -12.48 8.17 -29.44
CA CYS A 321 -12.87 7.54 -30.69
C CYS A 321 -12.95 8.54 -31.84
N ALA A 322 -12.64 8.09 -33.05
CA ALA A 322 -12.84 8.87 -34.27
C ALA A 322 -14.35 9.17 -34.48
N PRO A 323 -14.74 10.39 -34.90
CA PRO A 323 -16.14 10.83 -34.91
C PRO A 323 -17.12 9.85 -35.60
N GLY A 324 -18.18 9.48 -34.88
CA GLY A 324 -19.20 8.56 -35.38
C GLY A 324 -18.81 7.07 -35.37
N THR A 325 -17.69 6.71 -34.75
CA THR A 325 -17.19 5.32 -34.69
C THR A 325 -16.84 4.89 -33.25
N SER A 326 -16.55 3.60 -33.07
CA SER A 326 -15.88 3.07 -31.87
C SER A 326 -14.37 2.85 -32.09
N ASN A 327 -13.81 3.33 -33.21
CA ASN A 327 -12.40 3.14 -33.54
C ASN A 327 -11.55 4.20 -32.83
N LEU A 328 -10.33 3.84 -32.45
CA LEU A 328 -9.33 4.74 -31.86
C LEU A 328 -9.21 6.08 -32.62
N LEU A 329 -9.22 7.21 -31.90
CA LEU A 329 -8.96 8.52 -32.47
C LEU A 329 -7.59 8.54 -33.15
N ASP A 330 -7.55 8.99 -34.40
CA ASP A 330 -6.31 9.09 -35.18
C ASP A 330 -5.33 10.14 -34.60
N ALA A 331 -4.03 9.87 -34.78
CA ALA A 331 -2.95 10.67 -34.23
C ALA A 331 -2.78 12.03 -34.90
N GLU A 332 -2.98 12.14 -36.22
CA GLU A 332 -2.95 13.43 -36.94
C GLU A 332 -4.14 14.29 -36.50
N THR A 333 -5.33 13.69 -36.43
CA THR A 333 -6.56 14.31 -35.92
C THR A 333 -6.37 14.83 -34.49
N ALA A 334 -5.84 14.01 -33.57
CA ALA A 334 -5.55 14.44 -32.20
C ALA A 334 -4.56 15.62 -32.17
N ARG A 335 -3.51 15.56 -33.01
CA ARG A 335 -2.49 16.61 -33.14
C ARG A 335 -3.11 17.95 -33.59
N GLU A 336 -3.93 17.95 -34.64
CA GLU A 336 -4.62 19.16 -35.12
C GLU A 336 -5.54 19.78 -34.06
N GLN A 337 -6.24 18.93 -33.29
CA GLN A 337 -7.12 19.37 -32.19
C GLN A 337 -6.32 20.00 -31.03
N VAL A 338 -5.13 19.47 -30.71
CA VAL A 338 -4.23 20.11 -29.72
C VAL A 338 -3.72 21.47 -30.23
N ALA A 339 -3.38 21.63 -31.53
CA ALA A 339 -3.06 22.96 -32.07
C ALA A 339 -4.23 23.94 -31.94
N ALA A 340 -5.45 23.50 -32.30
CA ALA A 340 -6.66 24.32 -32.19
C ALA A 340 -7.02 24.67 -30.72
N LEU A 341 -6.53 23.92 -29.75
CA LEU A 341 -6.63 24.23 -28.32
C LEU A 341 -5.56 25.24 -27.89
N LEU A 342 -4.28 24.99 -28.22
CA LEU A 342 -3.15 25.86 -27.83
C LEU A 342 -3.22 27.26 -28.44
N ALA A 343 -3.81 27.39 -29.64
CA ALA A 343 -4.01 28.64 -30.36
C ALA A 343 -5.18 29.50 -29.84
N ARG A 344 -5.90 29.06 -28.79
CA ARG A 344 -7.00 29.84 -28.19
C ARG A 344 -6.50 30.84 -27.15
N GLU A 345 -7.23 31.96 -27.08
CA GLU A 345 -7.16 32.88 -25.96
C GLU A 345 -7.63 32.19 -24.66
N PRO A 346 -6.98 32.42 -23.51
CA PRO A 346 -7.38 31.82 -22.24
C PRO A 346 -8.75 32.32 -21.77
N GLY A 347 -9.61 31.38 -21.39
CA GLY A 347 -10.88 31.63 -20.71
C GLY A 347 -10.74 31.84 -19.20
N THR A 348 -11.81 31.56 -18.45
CA THR A 348 -11.82 31.69 -16.99
C THR A 348 -11.31 30.40 -16.33
N PRO A 349 -10.24 30.44 -15.51
CA PRO A 349 -9.71 29.25 -14.85
C PRO A 349 -10.72 28.59 -13.91
N ALA A 350 -10.75 27.25 -13.94
CA ALA A 350 -11.57 26.43 -13.06
C ALA A 350 -11.06 26.44 -11.60
N ASN A 351 -11.91 25.95 -10.69
CA ASN A 351 -11.60 25.91 -9.25
C ASN A 351 -12.29 24.70 -8.60
N LEU A 352 -11.84 23.48 -8.92
CA LEU A 352 -12.42 22.24 -8.41
C LEU A 352 -11.76 21.75 -7.11
N MET A 353 -10.58 22.24 -6.75
CA MET A 353 -9.90 21.82 -5.51
C MET A 353 -10.71 21.98 -4.19
N PRO A 354 -11.61 22.97 -4.01
CA PRO A 354 -12.52 23.02 -2.86
C PRO A 354 -13.46 21.81 -2.80
N PHE A 355 -13.94 21.35 -3.96
CA PHE A 355 -14.87 20.23 -4.12
C PHE A 355 -14.16 18.88 -4.00
N ALA A 356 -12.94 18.75 -4.53
CA ALA A 356 -12.12 17.56 -4.34
C ALA A 356 -11.78 17.30 -2.86
N ARG A 357 -11.61 18.36 -2.04
CA ARG A 357 -11.31 18.25 -0.59
C ARG A 357 -12.56 18.17 0.31
N MET A 358 -13.76 18.14 -0.26
CA MET A 358 -15.00 17.89 0.48
C MET A 358 -15.17 16.40 0.75
N ARG A 359 -15.74 16.04 1.91
CA ARG A 359 -16.08 14.63 2.20
C ARG A 359 -17.06 14.06 1.19
N ARG A 360 -16.77 12.87 0.65
CA ARG A 360 -17.59 12.23 -0.40
C ARG A 360 -19.04 12.05 0.01
N ALA A 361 -19.29 11.75 1.29
CA ALA A 361 -20.64 11.59 1.85
C ALA A 361 -21.52 12.87 1.80
N ALA A 362 -20.96 14.06 1.57
CA ALA A 362 -21.71 15.30 1.43
C ALA A 362 -22.24 15.57 0.01
N TRP A 363 -21.66 14.94 -1.04
CA TRP A 363 -22.06 15.16 -2.44
C TRP A 363 -23.56 14.96 -2.72
N PRO A 364 -24.26 13.91 -2.22
CA PRO A 364 -25.70 13.71 -2.45
C PRO A 364 -26.59 14.89 -2.04
N VAL A 365 -26.14 15.67 -1.05
CA VAL A 365 -26.86 16.85 -0.52
C VAL A 365 -26.40 18.11 -1.26
N LEU A 366 -25.09 18.25 -1.51
CA LEU A 366 -24.54 19.42 -2.21
C LEU A 366 -25.04 19.51 -3.67
N ARG A 367 -25.03 18.41 -4.44
CA ARG A 367 -25.42 18.39 -5.86
C ARG A 367 -26.82 18.93 -6.13
N ARG A 368 -27.74 18.83 -5.15
CA ARG A 368 -29.12 19.33 -5.24
C ARG A 368 -29.23 20.85 -5.06
N LYS A 369 -28.12 21.54 -4.77
CA LYS A 369 -28.04 22.97 -4.48
C LYS A 369 -27.06 23.73 -5.39
N LEU A 370 -26.20 23.03 -6.11
CA LEU A 370 -25.26 23.63 -7.06
C LEU A 370 -25.99 24.18 -8.28
N SER A 371 -25.39 25.18 -8.92
CA SER A 371 -25.87 25.73 -10.19
C SER A 371 -25.99 24.62 -11.27
N PRO A 372 -27.08 24.58 -12.07
CA PRO A 372 -27.25 23.56 -13.11
C PRO A 372 -26.12 23.54 -14.15
N ALA A 373 -25.54 24.70 -14.43
CA ALA A 373 -24.39 24.83 -15.34
C ALA A 373 -23.15 24.09 -14.79
N LEU A 374 -22.78 24.32 -13.53
CA LEU A 374 -21.67 23.61 -12.90
C LEU A 374 -21.94 22.10 -12.81
N LEU A 375 -23.17 21.71 -12.45
CA LEU A 375 -23.55 20.30 -12.36
C LEU A 375 -23.44 19.59 -13.72
N SER A 376 -23.89 20.22 -14.81
CA SER A 376 -23.78 19.68 -16.17
C SER A 376 -22.33 19.54 -16.63
N ASN A 377 -21.46 20.51 -16.34
CA ASN A 377 -20.04 20.43 -16.66
C ASN A 377 -19.32 19.33 -15.83
N LEU A 378 -19.68 19.17 -14.55
CA LEU A 378 -19.18 18.06 -13.72
C LEU A 378 -19.69 16.69 -14.20
N GLN A 379 -20.91 16.61 -14.74
CA GLN A 379 -21.44 15.39 -15.36
C GLN A 379 -20.71 15.03 -16.66
N ALA A 380 -20.40 16.01 -17.52
CA ALA A 380 -19.58 15.78 -18.71
C ALA A 380 -18.16 15.30 -18.33
N LEU A 381 -17.55 15.92 -17.31
CA LEU A 381 -16.22 15.54 -16.81
C LEU A 381 -16.16 14.08 -16.31
N ASN A 382 -17.27 13.46 -15.88
CA ASN A 382 -17.26 12.06 -15.42
C ASN A 382 -16.79 11.06 -16.50
N PHE A 383 -16.99 11.36 -17.78
CA PHE A 383 -16.60 10.48 -18.89
C PHE A 383 -15.10 10.57 -19.24
N ALA A 384 -14.31 11.32 -18.46
CA ALA A 384 -12.87 11.47 -18.62
C ALA A 384 -12.07 10.74 -17.53
N PRO A 385 -11.93 9.39 -17.59
CA PRO A 385 -11.32 8.60 -16.51
C PRO A 385 -9.82 8.88 -16.33
N ILE A 386 -9.15 9.33 -17.39
CA ILE A 386 -7.79 9.87 -17.38
C ILE A 386 -7.89 11.38 -17.58
N LEU A 387 -7.32 12.13 -16.63
CA LEU A 387 -7.10 13.56 -16.74
C LEU A 387 -5.60 13.83 -16.91
N LEU A 388 -5.24 14.72 -17.83
CA LEU A 388 -3.88 15.17 -18.09
C LEU A 388 -3.79 16.66 -17.76
N ASN A 389 -3.00 17.03 -16.76
CA ASN A 389 -2.78 18.43 -16.38
C ASN A 389 -1.38 18.88 -16.82
N PHE A 390 -1.37 19.85 -17.74
CA PHE A 390 -0.18 20.46 -18.34
C PHE A 390 0.16 21.84 -17.77
N ASP A 391 -0.56 22.32 -16.73
CA ASP A 391 -0.19 23.51 -15.96
C ASP A 391 1.11 23.23 -15.20
N SER A 392 2.23 23.70 -15.76
CA SER A 392 3.58 23.37 -15.31
C SER A 392 3.83 23.70 -13.82
N ARG A 393 4.31 22.70 -13.06
CA ARG A 393 4.68 22.85 -11.64
C ARG A 393 6.11 22.45 -11.38
N SER A 394 6.75 23.04 -10.38
CA SER A 394 8.15 22.72 -10.07
C SER A 394 8.29 21.29 -9.52
N GLN A 395 9.13 20.47 -10.17
CA GLN A 395 9.54 19.13 -9.69
C GLN A 395 10.13 19.12 -8.26
N ARG A 396 10.53 20.29 -7.72
CA ARG A 396 11.05 20.45 -6.35
C ARG A 396 9.98 20.35 -5.26
N LEU A 397 8.70 20.39 -5.62
CA LEU A 397 7.58 20.21 -4.69
C LEU A 397 7.49 18.74 -4.24
N SER A 398 6.96 18.50 -3.03
CA SER A 398 6.64 17.13 -2.61
C SER A 398 5.53 16.54 -3.48
N LEU A 399 5.43 15.21 -3.61
CA LEU A 399 4.31 14.60 -4.33
C LEU A 399 2.95 15.00 -3.71
N THR A 400 2.92 15.19 -2.39
CA THR A 400 1.75 15.63 -1.62
C THR A 400 1.39 17.10 -1.86
N ASP A 401 2.34 17.93 -2.29
CA ASP A 401 2.10 19.31 -2.75
C ASP A 401 1.71 19.35 -4.24
N LEU A 402 2.26 18.43 -5.06
CA LEU A 402 2.00 18.34 -6.51
C LEU A 402 0.55 17.93 -6.81
N ARG A 403 0.00 16.96 -6.07
CA ARG A 403 -1.42 16.52 -6.17
C ARG A 403 -2.48 17.59 -5.82
N GLN A 404 -2.05 18.76 -5.34
CA GLN A 404 -2.94 19.85 -4.92
C GLN A 404 -3.25 20.85 -6.04
N ALA A 405 -2.82 20.56 -7.28
CA ALA A 405 -3.21 21.27 -8.49
C ALA A 405 -4.60 20.84 -8.97
N GLU A 406 -5.18 21.61 -9.89
CA GLU A 406 -6.49 21.35 -10.47
C GLU A 406 -6.61 19.94 -11.07
N ARG A 407 -7.66 19.23 -10.67
CA ARG A 407 -7.98 17.86 -11.07
C ARG A 407 -9.45 17.54 -10.79
N GLY A 408 -9.88 16.38 -11.26
CA GLY A 408 -11.23 15.86 -11.04
C GLY A 408 -11.62 15.72 -9.57
N VAL A 409 -12.92 15.85 -9.30
CA VAL A 409 -13.54 15.93 -7.96
C VAL A 409 -13.60 14.60 -7.19
N GLY A 410 -12.59 13.73 -7.37
CA GLY A 410 -12.51 12.39 -6.78
C GLY A 410 -13.33 11.31 -7.48
N SER A 411 -14.09 11.65 -8.52
CA SER A 411 -14.89 10.67 -9.29
C SER A 411 -14.11 9.92 -10.38
N HIS A 412 -12.81 10.24 -10.53
CA HIS A 412 -11.95 9.89 -11.66
C HIS A 412 -10.83 8.93 -11.26
N ALA A 413 -10.47 8.02 -12.17
CA ALA A 413 -9.49 6.98 -11.92
C ALA A 413 -8.09 7.55 -11.64
N LEU A 414 -7.57 8.42 -12.51
CA LEU A 414 -6.26 9.06 -12.31
C LEU A 414 -6.16 10.47 -12.90
N THR A 415 -5.19 11.23 -12.40
CA THR A 415 -4.72 12.48 -13.00
C THR A 415 -3.20 12.46 -13.13
N VAL A 416 -2.69 12.79 -14.32
CA VAL A 416 -1.26 12.94 -14.61
C VAL A 416 -0.90 14.42 -14.58
N PHE A 417 0.14 14.80 -13.84
CA PHE A 417 0.66 16.16 -13.78
C PHE A 417 2.04 16.25 -14.43
N GLN A 418 2.27 17.28 -15.24
CA GLN A 418 3.59 17.60 -15.78
C GLN A 418 4.41 18.49 -14.82
N THR A 419 5.66 18.12 -14.57
CA THR A 419 6.62 18.96 -13.81
C THR A 419 7.67 19.68 -14.70
N GLY A 420 7.58 19.47 -16.01
CA GLY A 420 8.55 19.89 -17.03
C GLY A 420 9.70 18.90 -17.27
N LYS A 421 9.99 17.98 -16.32
CA LYS A 421 11.00 16.91 -16.46
C LYS A 421 10.56 15.53 -15.94
N THR A 422 9.42 15.46 -15.26
CA THR A 422 8.80 14.23 -14.75
C THR A 422 7.29 14.30 -14.92
N PHE A 423 6.64 13.15 -14.86
CA PHE A 423 5.18 13.02 -14.86
C PHE A 423 4.72 12.32 -13.58
N VAL A 424 3.71 12.89 -12.93
CA VAL A 424 3.22 12.47 -11.61
C VAL A 424 1.78 12.01 -11.70
N PHE A 425 1.52 10.76 -11.33
CA PHE A 425 0.23 10.09 -11.44
C PHE A 425 -0.45 10.05 -10.06
N ASP A 426 -1.45 10.89 -9.81
CA ASP A 426 -2.33 10.82 -8.64
C ASP A 426 -3.52 9.89 -8.96
N GLN A 427 -3.57 8.76 -8.25
CA GLN A 427 -4.34 7.56 -8.62
C GLN A 427 -5.32 7.19 -7.49
N SER A 428 -6.61 7.03 -7.83
CA SER A 428 -7.67 6.62 -6.90
C SER A 428 -7.46 5.19 -6.40
N HIS A 429 -7.53 4.95 -5.08
CA HIS A 429 -7.32 3.61 -4.55
C HIS A 429 -8.40 2.61 -5.01
N ILE A 430 -9.63 3.10 -5.26
CA ILE A 430 -10.77 2.31 -5.78
C ILE A 430 -10.39 1.58 -7.07
N PHE A 431 -9.73 2.28 -8.00
CA PHE A 431 -9.26 1.71 -9.26
C PHE A 431 -7.89 1.03 -9.12
N PHE A 432 -6.97 1.57 -8.31
CA PHE A 432 -5.57 1.16 -8.28
C PHE A 432 -5.05 0.82 -6.87
N ASP A 433 -4.34 -0.29 -6.73
CA ASP A 433 -3.41 -0.46 -5.62
C ASP A 433 -2.03 0.10 -6.02
N GLY A 434 -1.13 0.28 -5.04
CA GLY A 434 0.19 0.88 -5.31
C GLY A 434 1.07 0.11 -6.31
N ILE A 435 0.87 -1.21 -6.45
CA ILE A 435 1.67 -2.04 -7.37
C ILE A 435 1.14 -1.90 -8.79
N LEU A 436 -0.18 -2.04 -8.99
CA LEU A 436 -0.81 -1.84 -10.29
C LEU A 436 -0.72 -0.38 -10.76
N GLY A 437 -0.90 0.59 -9.85
CA GLY A 437 -0.78 2.01 -10.14
C GLY A 437 0.62 2.40 -10.62
N ALA A 438 1.67 1.92 -9.94
CA ALA A 438 3.04 2.09 -10.39
C ALA A 438 3.31 1.40 -11.74
N ALA A 439 2.77 0.19 -11.94
CA ALA A 439 2.88 -0.51 -13.22
C ALA A 439 2.23 0.26 -14.38
N LEU A 440 1.02 0.80 -14.18
CA LEU A 440 0.32 1.60 -15.19
C LEU A 440 1.03 2.93 -15.47
N ALA A 441 1.61 3.58 -14.46
CA ALA A 441 2.40 4.80 -14.64
C ALA A 441 3.62 4.57 -15.55
N GLU A 442 4.34 3.46 -15.37
CA GLU A 442 5.44 3.07 -16.27
C GLU A 442 4.93 2.78 -17.69
N ILE A 443 3.81 2.04 -17.83
CA ILE A 443 3.20 1.71 -19.13
C ILE A 443 2.81 2.97 -19.90
N LEU A 444 2.04 3.88 -19.28
CA LEU A 444 1.62 5.16 -19.88
C LEU A 444 2.82 6.02 -20.28
N THR A 445 3.88 6.04 -19.46
CA THR A 445 5.12 6.79 -19.77
C THR A 445 5.82 6.25 -21.01
N ASN A 446 5.89 4.93 -21.18
CA ASN A 446 6.54 4.30 -22.33
C ASN A 446 5.67 4.34 -23.60
N GLU A 447 4.33 4.33 -23.47
CA GLU A 447 3.44 4.53 -24.62
C GLU A 447 3.45 6.00 -25.08
N ALA A 448 3.47 6.97 -24.16
CA ALA A 448 3.66 8.38 -24.49
C ALA A 448 5.01 8.64 -25.17
N LEU A 449 6.08 7.99 -24.72
CA LEU A 449 7.37 8.04 -25.41
C LEU A 449 7.29 7.45 -26.83
N SER A 450 6.55 6.36 -27.03
CA SER A 450 6.37 5.74 -28.35
C SER A 450 5.65 6.69 -29.32
N TRP A 451 4.60 7.38 -28.84
CA TRP A 451 3.92 8.43 -29.61
C TRP A 451 4.80 9.66 -29.85
N ALA A 452 5.59 10.09 -28.87
CA ALA A 452 6.54 11.20 -29.03
C ALA A 452 7.58 10.92 -30.12
N VAL A 453 8.17 9.73 -30.15
CA VAL A 453 9.11 9.33 -31.21
C VAL A 453 8.44 9.39 -32.58
N TYR A 454 7.23 8.84 -32.74
CA TYR A 454 6.48 8.92 -33.99
C TYR A 454 6.19 10.38 -34.41
N LEU A 455 5.63 11.19 -33.51
CA LEU A 455 5.28 12.59 -33.79
C LEU A 455 6.50 13.43 -34.19
N SER A 456 7.68 13.14 -33.63
CA SER A 456 8.93 13.83 -34.00
C SER A 456 9.40 13.60 -35.45
N THR A 457 8.82 12.62 -36.15
CA THR A 457 9.09 12.37 -37.59
C THR A 457 8.12 13.08 -38.53
N LEU A 458 7.06 13.72 -38.01
CA LEU A 458 6.01 14.35 -38.81
C LEU A 458 6.33 15.83 -39.12
N PRO A 459 5.83 16.39 -40.23
CA PRO A 459 6.00 17.81 -40.56
C PRO A 459 5.29 18.73 -39.55
N GLU A 460 5.51 20.04 -39.67
CA GLU A 460 4.75 21.04 -38.90
C GLU A 460 3.23 20.92 -39.17
N VAL A 461 2.45 20.98 -38.09
CA VAL A 461 1.02 20.65 -38.04
C VAL A 461 0.18 21.92 -38.01
N ARG A 462 -1.04 21.85 -38.56
CA ARG A 462 -1.98 22.96 -38.63
C ARG A 462 -3.07 22.82 -37.56
N PRO A 463 -3.62 23.92 -37.02
CA PRO A 463 -4.83 23.87 -36.20
C PRO A 463 -6.01 23.28 -36.98
N ALA A 464 -6.77 22.39 -36.35
CA ALA A 464 -7.99 21.83 -36.92
C ALA A 464 -8.97 22.95 -37.33
N ALA A 465 -9.51 22.87 -38.55
CA ALA A 465 -10.50 23.84 -39.05
C ALA A 465 -11.83 23.81 -38.28
N GLN A 466 -12.14 22.69 -37.61
CA GLN A 466 -13.28 22.54 -36.70
C GLN A 466 -12.82 21.88 -35.40
N ALA A 467 -13.12 22.54 -34.27
CA ALA A 467 -12.89 21.96 -32.95
C ALA A 467 -13.88 20.81 -32.68
N VAL A 468 -13.34 19.65 -32.31
CA VAL A 468 -14.07 18.45 -31.85
C VAL A 468 -14.00 18.31 -30.33
N PHE A 469 -13.00 18.95 -29.68
CA PHE A 469 -12.91 18.99 -28.23
C PHE A 469 -13.97 19.92 -27.60
N THR A 470 -14.55 19.50 -26.47
CA THR A 470 -15.50 20.31 -25.69
C THR A 470 -14.76 21.06 -24.59
N THR A 471 -14.98 22.36 -24.44
CA THR A 471 -14.44 23.14 -23.29
C THR A 471 -15.47 23.21 -22.18
N LEU A 472 -15.08 22.90 -20.94
CA LEU A 472 -15.98 22.86 -19.79
C LEU A 472 -15.89 24.14 -18.97
N ASN A 473 -17.05 24.75 -18.69
CA ASN A 473 -17.15 25.82 -17.69
C ASN A 473 -17.19 25.23 -16.29
N LEU A 474 -16.00 25.06 -15.71
CA LEU A 474 -15.78 24.57 -14.34
C LEU A 474 -15.33 25.69 -13.39
N SER A 475 -15.69 26.94 -13.71
CA SER A 475 -15.63 28.11 -12.83
C SER A 475 -16.88 28.15 -11.93
N PRO A 476 -16.80 27.78 -10.64
CA PRO A 476 -17.98 27.70 -9.77
C PRO A 476 -18.43 29.10 -9.36
N ALA A 477 -19.74 29.35 -9.28
CA ALA A 477 -20.25 30.64 -8.80
C ALA A 477 -19.86 30.85 -7.31
N ALA A 478 -19.82 32.11 -6.86
CA ALA A 478 -19.56 32.43 -5.45
C ALA A 478 -20.55 31.73 -4.49
N SER A 479 -21.80 31.50 -4.92
CA SER A 479 -22.79 30.70 -4.21
C SER A 479 -22.46 29.20 -4.16
N ASP A 480 -21.91 28.63 -5.23
CA ASP A 480 -21.48 27.23 -5.27
C ASP A 480 -20.28 27.01 -4.33
N LEU A 481 -19.36 27.98 -4.27
CA LEU A 481 -18.22 27.98 -3.34
C LEU A 481 -18.66 28.18 -1.88
N ASP A 482 -19.61 29.07 -1.60
CA ASP A 482 -20.21 29.25 -0.27
C ASP A 482 -20.92 27.97 0.22
N LEU A 483 -21.67 27.31 -0.66
CA LEU A 483 -22.29 26.02 -0.37
C LEU A 483 -21.24 24.92 -0.11
N CYS A 484 -20.14 24.90 -0.87
CA CYS A 484 -19.05 23.94 -0.73
C CYS A 484 -18.23 24.14 0.56
N THR A 485 -17.86 25.39 0.89
CA THR A 485 -17.07 25.71 2.10
C THR A 485 -17.77 25.32 3.40
N LYS A 486 -19.11 25.30 3.40
CA LYS A 486 -19.97 24.88 4.53
C LYS A 486 -20.08 23.35 4.69
N GLN A 487 -19.53 22.55 3.78
CA GLN A 487 -19.57 21.08 3.89
C GLN A 487 -18.38 20.53 4.70
N PRO A 488 -18.52 19.36 5.35
CA PRO A 488 -17.40 18.67 5.99
C PRO A 488 -16.25 18.42 5.00
N ARG A 489 -15.01 18.65 5.45
CA ARG A 489 -13.79 18.44 4.67
C ARG A 489 -13.02 17.21 5.13
N VAL A 490 -12.17 16.71 4.24
CA VAL A 490 -11.19 15.65 4.55
C VAL A 490 -10.14 16.13 5.55
N THR A 491 -9.46 15.20 6.22
CA THR A 491 -8.35 15.52 7.14
C THR A 491 -7.23 16.27 6.38
N VAL A 492 -6.69 17.35 6.95
CA VAL A 492 -5.59 18.12 6.35
C VAL A 492 -4.28 17.31 6.45
N GLU A 493 -3.48 17.32 5.39
CA GLU A 493 -2.23 16.57 5.28
C GLU A 493 -0.99 17.46 5.21
N SER A 494 0.09 17.02 5.85
CA SER A 494 1.46 17.54 5.67
C SER A 494 2.32 16.45 5.06
N GLY A 495 2.94 16.70 3.90
CA GLY A 495 3.69 15.70 3.15
C GLY A 495 5.18 16.02 3.04
N VAL A 496 6.02 15.01 3.27
CA VAL A 496 7.49 15.10 3.29
C VAL A 496 8.14 13.84 2.72
N GLU A 497 9.39 13.96 2.26
CA GLU A 497 10.12 12.89 1.56
C GLU A 497 11.60 12.86 1.99
N THR A 498 12.24 11.69 1.92
CA THR A 498 13.67 11.51 2.21
C THR A 498 14.30 10.37 1.41
N GLU A 499 15.60 10.47 1.15
CA GLU A 499 16.42 9.47 0.43
C GLU A 499 17.58 8.93 1.30
N ARG A 500 17.63 9.28 2.59
CA ARG A 500 18.80 9.04 3.46
C ARG A 500 19.13 7.55 3.72
N ILE A 501 18.23 6.61 3.45
CA ILE A 501 18.41 5.20 3.85
C ILE A 501 19.45 4.46 2.98
N LEU A 502 20.46 3.89 3.65
CA LEU A 502 21.59 3.23 3.03
C LEU A 502 21.33 1.72 2.82
N LEU A 503 20.91 1.34 1.61
CA LEU A 503 20.63 -0.06 1.28
C LEU A 503 21.86 -0.99 1.26
N LYS A 504 23.05 -0.48 0.93
CA LYS A 504 24.30 -1.28 0.91
C LYS A 504 24.64 -1.90 2.28
N PRO A 505 24.53 -1.16 3.41
CA PRO A 505 24.49 -1.72 4.76
C PRO A 505 23.40 -2.79 4.96
N CYS A 506 22.15 -2.54 4.58
CA CYS A 506 21.04 -3.48 4.78
C CYS A 506 21.28 -4.82 4.07
N ALA A 507 21.72 -4.78 2.81
CA ALA A 507 22.10 -5.97 2.04
C ALA A 507 23.29 -6.73 2.65
N THR A 508 24.23 -6.01 3.28
CA THR A 508 25.39 -6.61 3.96
C THR A 508 24.99 -7.26 5.28
N LEU A 509 24.12 -6.63 6.07
CA LEU A 509 23.57 -7.21 7.29
C LEU A 509 22.82 -8.52 7.00
N ARG A 510 21.95 -8.55 5.98
CA ARG A 510 21.22 -9.76 5.58
C ARG A 510 22.12 -10.91 5.14
N ARG A 511 23.29 -10.62 4.52
CA ARG A 511 24.31 -11.63 4.22
C ARG A 511 24.95 -12.19 5.50
N LEU A 512 25.34 -11.33 6.43
CA LEU A 512 25.94 -11.71 7.72
C LEU A 512 24.97 -12.54 8.58
N PHE A 513 23.70 -12.14 8.64
CA PHE A 513 22.63 -12.90 9.27
C PHE A 513 22.51 -14.32 8.68
N LYS A 514 22.36 -14.45 7.36
CA LYS A 514 22.26 -15.76 6.68
C LYS A 514 23.51 -16.64 6.87
N GLN A 515 24.71 -16.04 6.94
CA GLN A 515 25.95 -16.76 7.25
C GLN A 515 26.02 -17.26 8.69
N ARG A 516 25.36 -16.57 9.63
CA ARG A 516 25.41 -16.87 11.06
C ARG A 516 24.31 -17.82 11.54
N ASN A 517 23.06 -17.60 11.13
CA ASN A 517 21.93 -18.50 11.39
C ASN A 517 20.97 -18.48 10.19
N SER A 518 20.64 -19.65 9.65
CA SER A 518 19.67 -19.81 8.56
C SER A 518 18.23 -19.39 8.92
N GLN A 519 17.92 -19.24 10.21
CA GLN A 519 16.63 -18.75 10.72
C GLN A 519 16.55 -17.21 10.78
N LEU A 520 17.66 -16.47 10.69
CA LEU A 520 17.66 -14.99 10.66
C LEU A 520 17.24 -14.45 9.28
N GLN A 521 16.03 -14.79 8.82
CA GLN A 521 15.51 -14.46 7.50
C GLN A 521 14.72 -13.14 7.46
N LEU A 522 15.23 -12.11 8.15
CA LEU A 522 14.66 -10.77 8.08
C LEU A 522 14.88 -10.17 6.69
N THR A 523 13.81 -9.66 6.09
CA THR A 523 13.85 -8.83 4.88
C THR A 523 14.20 -7.38 5.24
N VAL A 524 14.44 -6.53 4.22
CA VAL A 524 14.62 -5.09 4.48
C VAL A 524 13.33 -4.47 5.02
N ASN A 525 12.16 -4.93 4.55
CA ASN A 525 10.87 -4.45 5.05
C ASN A 525 10.66 -4.79 6.54
N ASP A 526 11.08 -5.98 6.98
CA ASP A 526 10.95 -6.40 8.39
C ASP A 526 11.82 -5.54 9.31
N LEU A 527 13.02 -5.14 8.83
CA LEU A 527 13.91 -4.25 9.56
C LEU A 527 13.35 -2.82 9.62
N LEU A 528 12.76 -2.32 8.53
CA LEU A 528 12.12 -1.00 8.47
C LEU A 528 10.90 -0.92 9.41
N VAL A 529 10.05 -1.96 9.40
CA VAL A 529 8.85 -2.09 10.25
C VAL A 529 9.22 -2.28 11.72
N LEU A 530 10.21 -3.11 12.03
CA LEU A 530 10.75 -3.24 13.39
C LEU A 530 11.30 -1.89 13.88
N TYR A 531 12.10 -1.22 13.04
CA TYR A 531 12.68 0.07 13.43
C TYR A 531 11.63 1.18 13.52
N ARG A 532 10.49 1.11 12.81
CA ARG A 532 9.39 2.08 12.95
C ARG A 532 8.86 2.11 14.38
N ALA A 533 8.72 0.95 15.03
CA ALA A 533 8.35 0.86 16.44
C ALA A 533 9.48 1.33 17.38
N ILE A 534 10.74 0.95 17.11
CA ILE A 534 11.91 1.42 17.90
C ILE A 534 12.02 2.96 17.85
N HIS A 535 11.76 3.56 16.68
CA HIS A 535 11.76 5.00 16.47
C HIS A 535 10.63 5.69 17.21
N ALA A 536 9.43 5.11 17.31
CA ALA A 536 8.36 5.67 18.13
C ALA A 536 8.80 5.81 19.60
N ALA A 537 9.37 4.77 20.19
CA ALA A 537 9.83 4.75 21.59
C ALA A 537 11.07 5.63 21.89
N HIS A 538 11.75 6.14 20.87
CA HIS A 538 13.03 6.87 21.00
C HIS A 538 13.11 8.17 20.19
N TYR A 539 12.03 8.62 19.55
CA TYR A 539 12.03 9.88 18.82
C TYR A 539 12.22 11.06 19.78
N GLN A 540 13.12 11.97 19.41
CA GLN A 540 13.28 13.27 20.07
C GLN A 540 13.34 14.36 19.01
N PRO A 541 12.57 15.47 19.16
CA PRO A 541 12.68 16.62 18.29
C PRO A 541 14.11 17.16 18.24
N SER A 542 14.58 17.55 17.05
CA SER A 542 15.88 18.23 16.93
C SER A 542 15.86 19.59 17.64
N ALA A 543 17.02 20.04 18.14
CA ALA A 543 17.14 21.34 18.80
C ALA A 543 16.63 22.52 17.94
N GLY A 544 16.78 22.44 16.62
CA GLY A 544 16.20 23.41 15.68
C GLY A 544 14.67 23.42 15.70
N LEU A 545 14.03 22.26 15.69
CA LEU A 545 12.57 22.16 15.81
C LEU A 545 12.07 22.60 17.19
N VAL A 546 12.80 22.29 18.27
CA VAL A 546 12.48 22.79 19.62
C VAL A 546 12.50 24.33 19.64
N SER A 547 13.55 24.94 19.07
CA SER A 547 13.70 26.39 18.98
C SER A 547 12.61 27.05 18.12
N GLU A 548 12.17 26.44 17.01
CA GLU A 548 11.09 26.98 16.20
C GLU A 548 9.72 26.84 16.88
N LEU A 549 9.50 25.77 17.67
CA LEU A 549 8.31 25.65 18.52
C LEU A 549 8.31 26.70 19.65
N GLU A 550 9.47 27.08 20.18
CA GLU A 550 9.62 28.19 21.13
C GLU A 550 9.39 29.57 20.48
N SER A 551 9.93 29.78 19.27
CA SER A 551 9.64 30.94 18.43
C SER A 551 8.13 31.11 18.22
N PHE A 552 7.43 30.04 17.80
CA PHE A 552 5.98 30.03 17.66
C PHE A 552 5.24 30.27 18.99
N ALA A 553 5.66 29.61 20.09
CA ALA A 553 5.09 29.80 21.43
C ALA A 553 5.32 31.20 22.04
N SER A 554 6.19 32.02 21.45
CA SER A 554 6.37 33.44 21.84
C SER A 554 5.30 34.36 21.24
N GLN A 555 4.66 33.98 20.12
CA GLN A 555 3.82 34.85 19.29
C GLN A 555 2.43 35.13 19.90
N GLY A 556 1.97 34.32 20.85
CA GLY A 556 0.70 34.55 21.55
C GLY A 556 0.26 33.37 22.42
N ARG A 557 -0.84 33.56 23.14
CA ARG A 557 -1.37 32.57 24.11
C ARG A 557 -1.86 31.29 23.45
N GLU A 558 -2.48 31.40 22.27
CA GLU A 558 -3.03 30.26 21.54
C GLU A 558 -1.93 29.46 20.84
N GLN A 559 -0.96 30.15 20.24
CA GLN A 559 0.25 29.57 19.65
C GLN A 559 1.05 28.81 20.71
N ARG A 560 1.17 29.36 21.93
CA ARG A 560 1.77 28.66 23.08
C ARG A 560 1.00 27.40 23.46
N ALA A 561 -0.32 27.50 23.66
CA ALA A 561 -1.14 26.33 23.99
C ALA A 561 -1.07 25.23 22.90
N LEU A 562 -0.97 25.60 21.63
CA LEU A 562 -0.74 24.66 20.53
C LEU A 562 0.68 24.08 20.54
N ALA A 563 1.72 24.87 20.80
CA ALA A 563 3.10 24.40 20.89
C ALA A 563 3.31 23.44 22.08
N ASP A 564 2.75 23.77 23.25
CA ASP A 564 2.80 22.93 24.46
C ASP A 564 2.01 21.62 24.24
N SER A 565 0.84 21.71 23.59
CA SER A 565 0.07 20.53 23.17
C SER A 565 0.83 19.68 22.16
N LEU A 566 1.51 20.29 21.18
CA LEU A 566 2.31 19.59 20.18
C LEU A 566 3.50 18.86 20.83
N ARG A 567 4.23 19.54 21.72
CA ARG A 567 5.31 18.94 22.53
C ARG A 567 4.80 17.72 23.31
N LYS A 568 3.74 17.90 24.10
CA LYS A 568 3.13 16.81 24.86
C LYS A 568 2.68 15.64 23.98
N ASN A 569 2.06 15.91 22.82
CA ASN A 569 1.62 14.85 21.90
C ASN A 569 2.81 14.07 21.29
N LEU A 570 3.99 14.68 21.15
CA LEU A 570 5.20 13.96 20.74
C LEU A 570 5.73 13.10 21.88
N ASP A 571 5.80 13.63 23.11
CA ASP A 571 6.24 12.89 24.31
C ASP A 571 5.30 11.72 24.63
N ASP A 572 3.99 11.96 24.69
CA ASP A 572 2.95 10.94 24.91
C ASP A 572 3.01 9.85 23.80
N SER A 573 3.40 10.20 22.57
CA SER A 573 3.53 9.22 21.46
C SER A 573 4.71 8.25 21.63
N CYS A 574 5.69 8.56 22.48
CA CYS A 574 6.79 7.64 22.78
C CYS A 574 6.38 6.51 23.75
N ALA A 575 5.25 6.67 24.45
CA ALA A 575 4.71 5.63 25.35
C ALA A 575 3.84 4.58 24.62
N VAL A 576 3.51 4.79 23.35
CA VAL A 576 2.55 3.95 22.60
C VAL A 576 3.24 3.26 21.42
N ASN A 577 3.11 1.94 21.34
CA ASN A 577 3.59 1.12 20.24
C ASN A 577 2.76 1.39 18.97
N PRO A 578 3.35 1.74 17.81
CA PRO A 578 2.58 2.08 16.62
C PRO A 578 1.91 0.86 15.99
N SER A 579 0.57 0.89 15.93
CA SER A 579 -0.23 -0.08 15.19
C SER A 579 -0.22 0.25 13.69
N MET A 580 0.41 -0.61 12.89
CA MET A 580 0.64 -0.44 11.46
C MET A 580 -0.22 -1.41 10.63
N LEU A 581 -0.98 -0.87 9.67
CA LEU A 581 -1.58 -1.64 8.58
C LEU A 581 -0.58 -1.75 7.42
N ILE A 582 -0.18 -2.98 7.11
CA ILE A 582 0.64 -3.31 5.95
C ILE A 582 -0.27 -3.91 4.86
N PRO A 583 -0.36 -3.30 3.67
CA PRO A 583 -1.07 -3.92 2.54
C PRO A 583 -0.24 -5.08 1.97
N MET A 584 -0.79 -6.29 1.98
CA MET A 584 -0.15 -7.50 1.44
C MET A 584 -0.71 -7.84 0.07
N ASP A 585 0.16 -8.08 -0.93
CA ASP A 585 -0.23 -8.54 -2.27
C ASP A 585 -0.96 -9.89 -2.23
N ALA A 586 -2.28 -9.86 -2.46
CA ALA A 586 -3.16 -11.02 -2.53
C ALA A 586 -3.34 -11.55 -3.96
N SER A 587 -2.96 -10.76 -4.97
CA SER A 587 -3.17 -11.07 -6.40
C SER A 587 -2.49 -12.39 -6.83
N ARG A 588 -1.39 -12.76 -6.17
CA ARG A 588 -0.66 -14.05 -6.34
C ARG A 588 -1.44 -15.29 -5.88
N HIS A 589 -2.49 -15.11 -5.09
CA HIS A 589 -3.41 -16.17 -4.68
C HIS A 589 -4.72 -16.10 -5.45
N SER A 590 -5.25 -14.90 -5.67
CA SER A 590 -6.42 -14.66 -6.53
C SER A 590 -6.42 -13.20 -7.00
N PRO A 591 -6.34 -12.91 -8.32
CA PRO A 591 -6.22 -11.54 -8.84
C PRO A 591 -7.29 -10.58 -8.31
N ARG A 592 -8.55 -11.03 -8.25
CA ARG A 592 -9.69 -10.23 -7.76
C ARG A 592 -9.57 -9.77 -6.30
N GLU A 593 -8.79 -10.47 -5.48
CA GLU A 593 -8.65 -10.11 -4.07
C GLU A 593 -7.67 -8.95 -3.87
N ARG A 594 -6.83 -8.65 -4.89
CA ARG A 594 -5.88 -7.51 -4.96
C ARG A 594 -4.91 -7.40 -3.78
N LEU A 595 -5.38 -6.91 -2.64
CA LEU A 595 -4.63 -6.72 -1.40
C LEU A 595 -5.37 -7.34 -0.20
N TYR A 596 -4.62 -7.86 0.76
CA TYR A 596 -5.14 -8.17 2.10
C TYR A 596 -4.44 -7.32 3.17
N PRO A 597 -5.18 -6.63 4.06
CA PRO A 597 -4.58 -5.88 5.15
C PRO A 597 -4.04 -6.80 6.25
N LEU A 598 -2.83 -6.50 6.70
CA LEU A 598 -2.17 -7.06 7.87
C LEU A 598 -1.94 -5.94 8.89
N CYS A 599 -2.78 -5.85 9.93
CA CYS A 599 -2.56 -4.94 11.05
C CYS A 599 -1.66 -5.60 12.10
N ILE A 600 -0.60 -4.92 12.53
CA ILE A 600 0.36 -5.41 13.52
C ILE A 600 0.82 -4.31 14.49
N GLU A 601 1.10 -4.72 15.71
CA GLU A 601 1.90 -3.99 16.69
C GLU A 601 3.18 -4.80 16.93
N ILE A 602 4.33 -4.13 17.12
CA ILE A 602 5.63 -4.82 17.22
C ILE A 602 5.94 -5.11 18.70
N PRO A 603 6.13 -6.38 19.11
CA PRO A 603 6.20 -6.75 20.53
C PRO A 603 7.55 -6.38 21.19
N LEU A 604 7.85 -5.08 21.28
CA LEU A 604 9.13 -4.54 21.75
C LEU A 604 9.36 -4.79 23.25
N ALA A 605 8.31 -4.71 24.06
CA ALA A 605 8.38 -4.83 25.52
C ALA A 605 8.39 -6.30 25.97
N GLU A 606 7.59 -7.13 25.29
CA GLU A 606 7.45 -8.57 25.49
C GLU A 606 8.76 -9.30 25.15
N LEU A 607 9.49 -8.80 24.16
CA LEU A 607 10.82 -9.30 23.75
C LEU A 607 12.01 -8.63 24.44
N ASP A 608 11.78 -7.55 25.20
CA ASP A 608 12.81 -6.59 25.62
C ASP A 608 13.79 -6.20 24.48
N LEU A 609 13.31 -5.94 23.26
CA LEU A 609 14.23 -5.65 22.14
C LEU A 609 15.05 -4.37 22.37
N LEU A 610 14.51 -3.41 23.11
CA LEU A 610 15.22 -2.16 23.45
C LEU A 610 16.29 -2.41 24.52
N GLY A 611 15.95 -3.06 25.64
CA GLY A 611 16.89 -3.35 26.72
C GLY A 611 17.94 -4.39 26.33
N LEU A 612 17.60 -5.37 25.50
CA LEU A 612 18.58 -6.29 24.91
C LEU A 612 19.55 -5.56 23.96
N HIS A 613 19.04 -4.68 23.08
CA HIS A 613 19.88 -3.92 22.15
C HIS A 613 20.87 -2.99 22.88
N GLN A 614 20.40 -2.30 23.93
CA GLN A 614 21.26 -1.46 24.77
C GLN A 614 22.31 -2.30 25.51
N ARG A 615 21.90 -3.40 26.17
CA ARG A 615 22.82 -4.27 26.94
C ARG A 615 23.88 -4.93 26.05
N VAL A 616 23.51 -5.47 24.88
CA VAL A 616 24.48 -6.10 23.97
C VAL A 616 25.45 -5.10 23.35
N LEU A 617 25.02 -3.85 23.11
CA LEU A 617 25.93 -2.79 22.67
C LEU A 617 26.86 -2.31 23.77
N GLN A 618 26.41 -2.27 25.02
CA GLN A 618 27.28 -1.94 26.15
C GLN A 618 28.34 -3.03 26.35
N ALA A 619 27.94 -4.29 26.49
CA ALA A 619 28.87 -5.41 26.60
C ALA A 619 29.84 -5.53 25.40
N LEU A 620 29.40 -5.16 24.18
CA LEU A 620 30.30 -5.05 23.03
C LEU A 620 31.36 -3.96 23.21
N ARG A 621 30.97 -2.75 23.66
CA ARG A 621 31.90 -1.65 23.94
C ARG A 621 32.89 -2.04 25.03
N ASP A 622 32.44 -2.69 26.09
CA ASP A 622 33.28 -3.09 27.20
C ASP A 622 34.28 -4.19 26.77
N TYR A 623 33.84 -5.17 25.97
CA TYR A 623 34.74 -6.14 25.32
C TYR A 623 35.71 -5.50 24.30
N GLU A 624 35.30 -4.47 23.57
CA GLU A 624 36.16 -3.71 22.63
C GLU A 624 37.24 -2.93 23.41
N ASN A 625 36.87 -2.29 24.53
CA ASN A 625 37.70 -1.40 25.35
C ASN A 625 38.61 -2.10 26.38
N THR A 626 38.23 -3.28 26.89
CA THR A 626 38.99 -3.99 27.95
C THR A 626 40.46 -4.22 27.58
N SER A 627 41.41 -3.80 28.42
CA SER A 627 42.83 -4.12 28.27
C SER A 627 43.21 -5.35 29.13
N GLY A 628 44.23 -6.10 28.70
CA GLY A 628 44.59 -7.37 29.35
C GLY A 628 43.70 -8.54 28.91
N ASP A 629 43.30 -9.39 29.86
CA ASP A 629 42.39 -10.51 29.56
C ASP A 629 40.98 -10.00 29.23
N ARG A 630 40.38 -10.60 28.21
CA ARG A 630 39.04 -10.31 27.71
C ARG A 630 38.07 -11.49 27.86
N ALA A 631 38.46 -12.58 28.53
CA ALA A 631 37.67 -13.80 28.62
C ALA A 631 36.25 -13.57 29.21
N GLN A 632 36.15 -12.85 30.33
CA GLN A 632 34.88 -12.56 30.99
C GLN A 632 34.00 -11.61 30.17
N ALA A 633 34.53 -10.47 29.74
CA ALA A 633 33.80 -9.50 28.91
C ALA A 633 33.34 -10.10 27.56
N TYR A 634 34.15 -10.99 26.96
CA TYR A 634 33.73 -11.74 25.77
C TYR A 634 32.59 -12.72 26.09
N ALA A 635 32.62 -13.41 27.23
CA ALA A 635 31.59 -14.39 27.58
C ALA A 635 30.21 -13.73 27.79
N GLU A 636 30.18 -12.60 28.51
CA GLU A 636 28.99 -11.77 28.69
C GLU A 636 28.45 -11.25 27.35
N PHE A 637 29.33 -10.73 26.49
CA PHE A 637 28.96 -10.31 25.15
C PHE A 637 28.43 -11.46 24.29
N ASP A 638 29.09 -12.63 24.25
CA ASP A 638 28.65 -13.80 23.45
C ASP A 638 27.27 -14.30 23.90
N GLN A 639 26.99 -14.28 25.21
CA GLN A 639 25.67 -14.60 25.77
C GLN A 639 24.59 -13.60 25.33
N LEU A 640 24.80 -12.30 25.58
CA LEU A 640 23.84 -11.24 25.20
C LEU A 640 23.62 -11.18 23.67
N GLN A 641 24.68 -11.39 22.90
CA GLN A 641 24.66 -11.47 21.43
C GLN A 641 23.83 -12.67 20.94
N ARG A 642 23.89 -13.83 21.59
CA ARG A 642 23.02 -14.97 21.26
C ARG A 642 21.56 -14.67 21.59
N THR A 643 21.26 -14.21 22.81
CA THR A 643 19.90 -13.90 23.22
C THR A 643 19.25 -12.88 22.28
N TYR A 644 19.92 -11.75 22.02
CA TYR A 644 19.39 -10.71 21.15
C TYR A 644 19.18 -11.16 19.70
N LEU A 645 20.13 -11.92 19.13
CA LEU A 645 19.96 -12.46 17.78
C LEU A 645 18.91 -13.58 17.72
N ALA A 646 18.68 -14.32 18.80
CA ALA A 646 17.55 -15.26 18.91
C ALA A 646 16.20 -14.51 18.94
N SER A 647 16.11 -13.38 19.65
CA SER A 647 14.90 -12.53 19.64
C SER A 647 14.58 -11.99 18.25
N LEU A 648 15.59 -11.54 17.50
CA LEU A 648 15.41 -11.08 16.12
C LEU A 648 15.02 -12.23 15.16
N ALA A 649 15.48 -13.47 15.42
CA ALA A 649 15.06 -14.64 14.65
C ALA A 649 13.59 -15.03 14.95
N GLY A 650 13.20 -15.08 16.23
CA GLY A 650 11.83 -15.36 16.66
C GLY A 650 10.83 -14.35 16.11
N PHE A 651 11.15 -13.06 16.20
CA PHE A 651 10.38 -11.99 15.56
C PHE A 651 10.20 -12.20 14.05
N GLY A 652 11.28 -12.54 13.33
CA GLY A 652 11.23 -12.81 11.89
C GLY A 652 10.38 -14.02 11.51
N ILE A 653 10.39 -15.08 12.32
CA ILE A 653 9.54 -16.27 12.14
C ILE A 653 8.06 -15.90 12.31
N ILE A 654 7.72 -15.17 13.38
CA ILE A 654 6.32 -14.78 13.68
C ILE A 654 5.78 -13.82 12.62
N LEU A 655 6.54 -12.78 12.26
CA LEU A 655 6.12 -11.81 11.25
C LEU A 655 5.93 -12.46 9.88
N ASN A 656 6.76 -13.45 9.50
CA ASN A 656 6.54 -14.24 8.29
C ASN A 656 5.28 -15.12 8.39
N LYS A 657 5.00 -15.74 9.55
CA LYS A 657 3.76 -16.50 9.76
C LYS A 657 2.51 -15.62 9.67
N TRP A 658 2.56 -14.39 10.19
CA TRP A 658 1.47 -13.42 10.05
C TRP A 658 1.23 -13.01 8.59
N LYS A 659 2.29 -12.82 7.79
CA LYS A 659 2.15 -12.59 6.34
C LYS A 659 1.51 -13.76 5.61
N GLU A 660 1.89 -15.01 5.93
CA GLU A 660 1.26 -16.20 5.34
C GLU A 660 -0.26 -16.23 5.60
N ILE A 661 -0.67 -15.97 6.85
CA ILE A 661 -2.08 -15.92 7.26
C ILE A 661 -2.81 -14.76 6.55
N ALA A 662 -2.17 -13.60 6.42
CA ALA A 662 -2.75 -12.45 5.71
C ALA A 662 -2.95 -12.74 4.21
N VAL A 663 -1.92 -13.26 3.51
CA VAL A 663 -1.98 -13.59 2.07
C VAL A 663 -3.00 -14.69 1.76
N GLN A 664 -3.33 -15.56 2.72
CA GLN A 664 -4.41 -16.55 2.60
C GLN A 664 -5.82 -16.00 2.88
N GLY A 665 -5.98 -14.69 3.08
CA GLY A 665 -7.28 -14.08 3.41
C GLY A 665 -7.83 -14.56 4.75
N GLN A 666 -6.95 -14.75 5.74
CA GLN A 666 -7.29 -15.25 7.09
C GLN A 666 -6.94 -14.26 8.21
N SER A 667 -6.47 -13.04 7.89
CA SER A 667 -6.25 -11.99 8.90
C SER A 667 -7.56 -11.50 9.53
N ALA A 668 -7.49 -10.97 10.75
CA ALA A 668 -8.66 -10.48 11.48
C ALA A 668 -9.39 -9.36 10.71
N SER A 669 -8.65 -8.45 10.07
CA SER A 669 -9.20 -7.41 9.19
C SER A 669 -10.03 -7.99 8.03
N VAL A 670 -9.53 -9.01 7.32
CA VAL A 670 -10.29 -9.68 6.24
C VAL A 670 -11.50 -10.44 6.80
N GLY A 671 -11.35 -11.08 7.97
CA GLY A 671 -12.45 -11.72 8.67
C GLY A 671 -13.58 -10.74 9.03
N ALA A 672 -13.25 -9.55 9.54
CA ALA A 672 -14.22 -8.52 9.87
C ALA A 672 -14.93 -7.97 8.62
N ILE A 673 -14.20 -7.71 7.53
CA ILE A 673 -14.79 -7.33 6.24
C ILE A 673 -15.79 -8.41 5.77
N LYS A 674 -15.41 -9.70 5.86
CA LYS A 674 -16.30 -10.81 5.50
C LYS A 674 -17.49 -11.00 6.45
N MET A 675 -17.41 -10.53 7.69
CA MET A 675 -18.57 -10.45 8.59
C MET A 675 -19.58 -9.36 8.19
N LEU A 676 -19.18 -8.34 7.39
CA LEU A 676 -20.09 -7.33 6.83
C LEU A 676 -20.90 -7.83 5.62
N ALA A 677 -20.62 -9.03 5.12
CA ALA A 677 -21.34 -9.69 4.01
C ALA A 677 -22.86 -9.71 4.22
N HIS A 678 -23.63 -9.47 3.16
CA HIS A 678 -25.10 -9.47 3.11
C HIS A 678 -25.83 -8.57 4.13
N MET A 679 -25.13 -7.81 4.99
CA MET A 679 -25.77 -6.91 5.96
C MET A 679 -26.30 -5.63 5.31
N PRO A 680 -27.44 -5.07 5.76
CA PRO A 680 -27.94 -3.79 5.27
C PRO A 680 -26.93 -2.66 5.49
N VAL A 681 -26.77 -1.79 4.49
CA VAL A 681 -25.86 -0.63 4.52
C VAL A 681 -25.99 0.24 5.79
N PRO A 682 -27.19 0.49 6.37
CA PRO A 682 -27.34 1.13 7.69
C PRO A 682 -26.51 0.47 8.82
N LEU A 683 -26.50 -0.87 8.87
CA LEU A 683 -25.82 -1.66 9.90
C LEU A 683 -24.31 -1.76 9.64
N GLN A 684 -23.90 -1.87 8.37
CA GLN A 684 -22.47 -1.82 7.98
C GLN A 684 -21.80 -0.53 8.47
N ARG A 685 -22.44 0.64 8.31
CA ARG A 685 -21.92 1.93 8.83
C ARG A 685 -21.81 1.96 10.35
N LEU A 686 -22.81 1.41 11.05
CA LEU A 686 -22.79 1.38 12.51
C LEU A 686 -21.53 0.66 12.98
N LEU A 687 -21.24 -0.49 12.38
CA LEU A 687 -20.11 -1.35 12.71
C LEU A 687 -18.77 -0.79 12.24
N ASP A 688 -18.68 -0.11 11.11
CA ASP A 688 -17.43 0.53 10.68
C ASP A 688 -17.02 1.72 11.57
N LYS A 689 -18.01 2.36 12.22
CA LYS A 689 -17.81 3.39 13.26
C LYS A 689 -17.60 2.83 14.68
N VAL A 690 -17.67 1.51 14.89
CA VAL A 690 -17.32 0.90 16.19
C VAL A 690 -15.80 0.92 16.41
N PRO A 691 -14.93 0.53 15.46
CA PRO A 691 -13.48 0.76 15.55
C PRO A 691 -13.11 2.22 15.88
N GLU A 692 -13.73 3.20 15.20
CA GLU A 692 -13.49 4.63 15.45
C GLU A 692 -13.81 5.10 16.88
N ARG A 693 -14.54 4.29 17.66
CA ARG A 693 -14.92 4.55 19.06
C ARG A 693 -14.11 3.73 20.08
N PHE A 694 -13.38 2.71 19.63
CA PHE A 694 -12.65 1.78 20.49
C PHE A 694 -11.25 1.53 19.94
N GLU A 695 -10.25 2.25 20.46
CA GLU A 695 -8.85 2.23 20.00
C GLU A 695 -8.28 0.81 19.81
N VAL A 696 -8.49 -0.09 20.78
CA VAL A 696 -8.04 -1.50 20.70
C VAL A 696 -8.60 -2.22 19.46
N LEU A 697 -9.86 -1.95 19.10
CA LEU A 697 -10.48 -2.52 17.90
C LEU A 697 -10.01 -1.82 16.62
N ASN A 698 -9.76 -0.51 16.67
CA ASN A 698 -9.13 0.21 15.57
C ASN A 698 -7.75 -0.37 15.25
N ASN A 699 -6.87 -0.49 16.25
CA ASN A 699 -5.53 -1.03 16.09
C ASN A 699 -5.52 -2.46 15.52
N LEU A 700 -6.49 -3.28 15.91
CA LEU A 700 -6.60 -4.67 15.45
C LEU A 700 -7.16 -4.80 14.01
N LEU A 701 -8.02 -3.88 13.57
CA LEU A 701 -8.73 -3.99 12.28
C LEU A 701 -8.26 -3.02 11.19
N LYS A 702 -7.99 -1.76 11.53
CA LYS A 702 -7.61 -0.67 10.60
C LYS A 702 -6.18 -0.15 10.85
N GLY A 703 -5.64 -0.26 12.06
CA GLY A 703 -4.37 0.36 12.47
C GLY A 703 -4.44 1.89 12.62
N ARG A 704 -3.42 2.48 13.25
CA ARG A 704 -3.22 3.94 13.36
C ARG A 704 -2.27 4.50 12.29
N GLU A 705 -1.51 3.64 11.62
CA GLU A 705 -0.62 4.01 10.52
C GLU A 705 -0.83 3.10 9.30
N VAL A 706 -0.57 3.60 8.09
CA VAL A 706 -0.42 2.77 6.87
C VAL A 706 1.07 2.67 6.53
N PHE A 707 1.58 1.46 6.32
CA PHE A 707 2.97 1.23 5.95
C PHE A 707 3.05 0.44 4.64
N SER A 708 3.22 1.16 3.52
CA SER A 708 3.12 0.59 2.16
C SER A 708 4.44 0.69 1.41
N ASN A 709 4.85 -0.42 0.80
CA ASN A 709 6.14 -0.57 0.13
C ASN A 709 5.95 -1.30 -1.19
N VAL A 710 6.09 -0.58 -2.31
CA VAL A 710 5.99 -1.17 -3.67
C VAL A 710 7.25 -1.92 -4.08
N GLY A 711 8.29 -1.89 -3.24
CA GLY A 711 9.51 -2.66 -3.39
C GLY A 711 10.60 -1.94 -4.17
N ALA A 712 11.51 -2.73 -4.75
CA ALA A 712 12.52 -2.25 -5.70
C ALA A 712 12.05 -2.51 -7.12
N VAL A 713 12.12 -1.48 -7.95
CA VAL A 713 11.76 -1.55 -9.37
C VAL A 713 12.85 -2.27 -10.18
N ILE A 714 12.53 -2.68 -11.40
CA ILE A 714 13.51 -3.31 -12.30
C ILE A 714 14.54 -2.27 -12.81
N PRO A 715 15.77 -2.65 -13.20
CA PRO A 715 16.82 -1.70 -13.60
C PRO A 715 16.51 -0.81 -14.82
N THR A 716 15.46 -1.14 -15.59
CA THR A 716 14.97 -0.40 -16.76
C THR A 716 13.73 0.46 -16.46
N SER A 717 13.23 0.45 -15.23
CA SER A 717 12.07 1.24 -14.79
C SER A 717 12.47 2.70 -14.55
N THR A 718 11.55 3.60 -14.85
CA THR A 718 11.71 5.06 -14.74
C THR A 718 10.91 5.65 -13.56
N LEU A 719 10.25 4.80 -12.77
CA LEU A 719 9.62 5.13 -11.50
C LEU A 719 10.67 5.58 -10.46
N THR A 720 10.43 6.74 -9.83
CA THR A 720 11.40 7.36 -8.92
C THR A 720 10.87 7.77 -7.54
N ARG A 721 9.55 7.97 -7.36
CA ARG A 721 8.91 8.26 -6.05
C ARG A 721 7.57 7.57 -5.93
N PHE A 722 7.13 7.36 -4.68
CA PHE A 722 5.82 6.80 -4.34
C PHE A 722 5.28 7.44 -3.05
N VAL A 723 3.99 7.77 -3.03
CA VAL A 723 3.20 8.15 -1.85
C VAL A 723 1.99 7.23 -1.75
N THR A 724 1.68 6.75 -0.55
CA THR A 724 0.56 5.84 -0.33
C THR A 724 -0.72 6.53 0.16
N ALA A 725 -1.87 5.93 -0.15
CA ALA A 725 -3.20 6.33 0.29
C ALA A 725 -3.40 6.23 1.82
N LYS A 726 -4.25 7.10 2.37
CA LYS A 726 -4.78 7.04 3.74
C LYS A 726 -6.30 6.86 3.69
N ASP A 727 -6.80 5.84 4.39
CA ASP A 727 -8.22 5.50 4.47
C ASP A 727 -9.07 6.57 5.19
N ASP A 728 -10.39 6.44 5.09
CA ASP A 728 -11.34 7.47 5.52
C ASP A 728 -11.40 7.66 7.06
N ASN A 729 -10.66 6.82 7.81
CA ASN A 729 -10.60 6.78 9.27
C ASN A 729 -9.86 8.00 9.87
N GLU A 730 -10.47 8.69 10.84
CA GLU A 730 -9.83 9.82 11.54
C GLU A 730 -8.78 9.37 12.57
N GLN A 731 -8.77 8.10 13.00
CA GLN A 731 -7.70 7.59 13.87
C GLN A 731 -6.39 7.30 13.11
N LYS A 732 -6.38 7.37 11.77
CA LYS A 732 -5.15 7.19 10.99
C LYS A 732 -4.31 8.47 11.00
N GLN A 733 -3.12 8.39 11.58
CA GLN A 733 -2.28 9.53 11.88
C GLN A 733 -1.10 9.69 10.93
N LEU A 734 -0.52 8.59 10.44
CA LEU A 734 0.61 8.60 9.51
C LEU A 734 0.38 7.62 8.33
N ALA A 735 0.86 7.97 7.14
CA ALA A 735 0.93 7.05 6.01
C ALA A 735 2.32 7.11 5.35
N TRP A 736 3.01 5.97 5.33
CA TRP A 736 4.38 5.79 4.83
C TRP A 736 4.34 5.13 3.44
N GLY A 737 4.89 5.80 2.43
CA GLY A 737 5.11 5.24 1.09
C GLY A 737 6.60 4.94 0.87
N ILE A 738 6.94 3.72 0.44
CA ILE A 738 8.32 3.31 0.18
C ILE A 738 8.48 2.76 -1.23
N LEU A 739 9.50 3.23 -1.95
CA LEU A 739 9.95 2.74 -3.24
C LEU A 739 11.49 2.71 -3.26
N THR A 740 12.09 1.74 -3.96
CA THR A 740 13.52 1.77 -4.31
C THR A 740 13.66 1.91 -5.83
N ASP A 741 14.34 2.96 -6.28
CA ASP A 741 14.48 3.29 -7.69
C ASP A 741 15.49 2.38 -8.43
N ALA A 742 15.53 2.48 -9.76
CA ALA A 742 16.42 1.67 -10.60
C ALA A 742 17.93 1.91 -10.33
N ARG A 743 18.30 3.00 -9.66
CA ARG A 743 19.67 3.33 -9.24
C ARG A 743 20.01 2.77 -7.85
N GLY A 744 19.02 2.23 -7.14
CA GLY A 744 19.17 1.65 -5.80
C GLY A 744 19.03 2.65 -4.65
N PHE A 745 18.43 3.82 -4.87
CA PHE A 745 18.06 4.74 -3.79
C PHE A 745 16.68 4.36 -3.23
N MET A 746 16.60 4.18 -1.90
CA MET A 746 15.33 4.00 -1.21
C MET A 746 14.74 5.36 -0.88
N ARG A 747 13.63 5.70 -1.53
CA ARG A 747 12.83 6.88 -1.25
C ARG A 747 11.70 6.51 -0.29
N ILE A 748 11.58 7.29 0.78
CA ILE A 748 10.44 7.20 1.70
C ILE A 748 9.70 8.53 1.69
N SER A 749 8.38 8.44 1.56
CA SER A 749 7.45 9.54 1.79
C SER A 749 6.67 9.30 3.08
N LEU A 750 6.30 10.40 3.74
CA LEU A 750 5.44 10.41 4.91
C LEU A 750 4.34 11.47 4.72
N ARG A 751 3.08 11.05 4.85
CA ARG A 751 1.93 11.94 5.03
C ARG A 751 1.58 11.95 6.52
N ASP A 752 1.53 13.15 7.10
CA ASP A 752 1.16 13.38 8.49
C ASP A 752 -0.25 14.00 8.56
N PHE A 753 -1.10 13.35 9.35
CA PHE A 753 -2.50 13.72 9.62
C PHE A 753 -2.74 13.97 11.12
N ARG A 754 -1.68 13.99 11.95
CA ARG A 754 -1.79 14.19 13.41
C ARG A 754 -2.49 15.52 13.73
N PRO A 755 -3.24 15.65 14.84
CA PRO A 755 -4.10 16.81 15.10
C PRO A 755 -3.44 18.19 15.01
N HIS A 756 -2.12 18.26 15.28
CA HIS A 756 -1.36 19.49 15.17
C HIS A 756 -1.23 20.01 13.72
N VAL A 757 -1.32 19.15 12.69
CA VAL A 757 -1.22 19.56 11.28
C VAL A 757 -2.38 20.48 10.90
N ALA A 758 -3.62 20.05 11.18
CA ALA A 758 -4.81 20.85 10.93
C ALA A 758 -4.81 22.16 11.75
N ALA A 759 -4.38 22.10 13.02
CA ALA A 759 -4.29 23.28 13.88
C ALA A 759 -3.24 24.29 13.38
N LEU A 760 -2.03 23.85 13.02
CA LEU A 760 -0.99 24.72 12.46
C LEU A 760 -1.43 25.34 11.12
N HIS A 761 -2.15 24.59 10.28
CA HIS A 761 -2.76 25.16 9.07
C HIS A 761 -3.79 26.26 9.37
N THR A 762 -4.58 26.14 10.44
CA THR A 762 -5.49 27.21 10.90
C THR A 762 -4.74 28.48 11.31
N PHE A 763 -3.54 28.35 11.91
CA PHE A 763 -2.65 29.47 12.21
C PHE A 763 -1.75 29.90 11.02
N GLY A 764 -1.98 29.37 9.81
CA GLY A 764 -1.17 29.66 8.61
C GLY A 764 0.23 29.03 8.60
N ARG A 765 0.64 28.32 9.65
CA ARG A 765 1.97 27.70 9.83
C ARG A 765 2.06 26.31 9.18
N SER A 766 1.65 26.19 7.92
CA SER A 766 1.81 24.94 7.13
C SER A 766 3.28 24.60 6.87
N ASP A 767 4.17 25.60 6.94
CA ASP A 767 5.61 25.43 6.95
C ASP A 767 6.08 24.67 8.20
N LEU A 768 5.59 25.01 9.39
CA LEU A 768 5.93 24.34 10.65
C LEU A 768 5.36 22.92 10.69
N ALA A 769 4.16 22.70 10.17
CA ALA A 769 3.59 21.35 10.00
C ALA A 769 4.47 20.47 9.08
N ARG A 770 5.10 21.06 8.04
CA ARG A 770 6.07 20.36 7.19
C ARG A 770 7.41 20.14 7.90
N GLN A 771 7.90 21.10 8.69
CA GLN A 771 9.13 20.96 9.47
C GLN A 771 9.02 19.84 10.53
N VAL A 772 7.90 19.73 11.25
CA VAL A 772 7.64 18.65 12.22
C VAL A 772 7.67 17.28 11.53
N ALA A 773 6.97 17.14 10.41
CA ALA A 773 6.94 15.89 9.64
C ALA A 773 8.33 15.53 9.07
N GLN A 774 9.07 16.49 8.50
CA GLN A 774 10.39 16.26 7.91
C GLN A 774 11.39 15.84 9.00
N ASN A 775 11.38 16.49 10.17
CA ASN A 775 12.26 16.12 11.26
C ASN A 775 11.97 14.71 11.79
N TYR A 776 10.69 14.31 11.84
CA TYR A 776 10.29 12.94 12.20
C TYR A 776 10.79 11.91 11.18
N LEU A 777 10.61 12.16 9.88
CA LEU A 777 11.02 11.27 8.80
C LEU A 777 12.55 11.13 8.68
N ASP A 778 13.29 12.24 8.78
CA ASP A 778 14.75 12.22 8.70
C ASP A 778 15.37 11.58 9.96
N SER A 779 14.78 11.82 11.14
CA SER A 779 15.14 11.11 12.38
C SER A 779 14.96 9.59 12.24
N TYR A 780 13.87 9.14 11.62
CA TYR A 780 13.63 7.72 11.32
C TYR A 780 14.71 7.15 10.39
N ALA A 781 15.04 7.85 9.30
CA ALA A 781 16.01 7.37 8.32
C ALA A 781 17.45 7.32 8.87
N ASP A 782 17.90 8.36 9.57
CA ASP A 782 19.25 8.43 10.14
C ASP A 782 19.41 7.49 11.35
N GLY A 783 18.36 7.33 12.15
CA GLY A 783 18.27 6.34 13.22
C GLY A 783 18.27 4.90 12.70
N PHE A 784 17.55 4.61 11.61
CA PHE A 784 17.55 3.31 10.94
C PHE A 784 18.96 2.96 10.43
N ASN A 785 19.63 3.92 9.80
CA ASN A 785 21.02 3.78 9.37
C ASN A 785 21.96 3.47 10.55
N ALA A 786 21.75 4.06 11.73
CA ALA A 786 22.51 3.74 12.93
C ALA A 786 22.23 2.32 13.44
N TYR A 787 20.95 1.96 13.59
CA TYR A 787 20.52 0.63 14.01
C TYR A 787 21.09 -0.48 13.12
N ILE A 788 21.08 -0.31 11.80
CA ILE A 788 21.67 -1.27 10.85
C ILE A 788 23.20 -1.40 11.03
N ARG A 789 23.93 -0.31 11.31
CA ARG A 789 25.38 -0.36 11.60
C ARG A 789 25.67 -1.10 12.90
N ASP A 790 24.88 -0.84 13.95
CA ASP A 790 25.06 -1.51 15.24
C ASP A 790 24.68 -3.01 15.17
N LEU A 791 23.62 -3.38 14.44
CA LEU A 791 23.33 -4.78 14.12
C LEU A 791 24.48 -5.47 13.37
N GLN A 792 25.18 -4.78 12.46
CA GLN A 792 26.37 -5.33 11.80
C GLN A 792 27.52 -5.55 12.81
N ARG A 793 27.83 -4.56 13.66
CA ARG A 793 28.86 -4.67 14.69
C ARG A 793 28.60 -5.85 15.62
N ILE A 794 27.39 -5.92 16.18
CA ILE A 794 26.92 -7.04 17.03
C ILE A 794 27.08 -8.37 16.29
N THR A 795 26.69 -8.46 15.02
CA THR A 795 26.76 -9.73 14.26
C THR A 795 28.19 -10.18 13.99
N ILE A 796 29.10 -9.24 13.66
CA ILE A 796 30.48 -9.51 13.24
C ILE A 796 31.40 -9.92 14.40
N ALA A 797 31.22 -9.39 15.61
CA ALA A 797 32.21 -9.49 16.69
C ALA A 797 32.45 -10.89 17.31
N SER A 798 31.75 -11.94 16.86
CA SER A 798 31.92 -13.32 17.37
C SER A 798 33.25 -13.98 16.99
N ARG A 799 33.69 -14.98 17.78
CA ARG A 799 34.90 -15.79 17.50
C ARG A 799 34.89 -16.47 16.12
N ARG A 800 33.74 -16.94 15.62
CA ARG A 800 33.65 -17.62 14.30
C ARG A 800 34.08 -16.73 13.13
N THR A 801 33.73 -15.45 13.16
CA THR A 801 34.08 -14.48 12.10
C THR A 801 35.57 -14.12 12.11
N ARG A 802 36.22 -14.08 13.29
CA ARG A 802 37.68 -13.86 13.38
C ARG A 802 38.51 -15.06 12.92
N PHE A 803 38.02 -16.28 13.08
CA PHE A 803 38.72 -17.47 12.56
C PHE A 803 38.73 -17.51 11.02
N ILE A 804 37.61 -17.23 10.35
CA ILE A 804 37.56 -17.17 8.88
C ILE A 804 38.53 -16.10 8.36
N LYS A 805 38.60 -14.92 9.01
CA LYS A 805 39.55 -13.85 8.67
C LYS A 805 41.03 -14.14 9.02
N ARG A 806 41.34 -15.33 9.53
CA ARG A 806 42.70 -15.86 9.77
C ARG A 806 42.98 -17.18 9.05
N ALA A 807 42.01 -17.69 8.27
CA ALA A 807 42.06 -18.99 7.60
C ALA A 807 41.87 -18.89 6.07
N SER A 808 41.92 -17.69 5.53
CA SER A 808 42.17 -17.45 4.10
C SER A 808 43.59 -16.91 3.96
N PRO A 809 44.42 -17.47 3.05
CA PRO A 809 45.67 -16.83 2.62
C PRO A 809 45.40 -15.57 1.80
#